data_AF-A0A8J3VCJ6-F1
#
_entry.id   AF-A0A8J3VCJ6-F1
#
_cell.length_a   1.000
_cell.length_b   1.000
_cell.length_c   1.000
_cell.angle_alpha   90.00
_cell.angle_beta   90.00
_cell.angle_gamma   90.00
#
_symmetry.space_group_name_H-M   'P 1'
#
loop_
_entity.id
_entity.type
_entity.pdbx_description
1 polymer ?
#
loop_
_entity_poly.entity_id
_entity_poly.type
_entity_poly.pdbx_seq_one_letter_code
_entity_poly.pdbx_strand_id
1 'polypeptide(L)'
;MTEQTSPDPATRRPAIRATAAAAVALILIVAAGALWDPSGLLAPVGGSGLPLMGFEGVYRWAPLLVGLPVLLAATAVPILVFAGRRVFLVTWIAVTGAAALAAAVTGFVSAIPMIGPHLSAGSVLRFAFATSGFAAMKFLLAGPLVAVVAALASRIGRPAQGQPVRHGPAAISVVYVVTTLGAVTFAAQWWRGGPLGYAFTGLLFAPTFAAGPVGYLGGMAVFLGAFGLTARALLRRFALLTPSAVAATVWLAALIGGFTVGVFGAAIAALPFSNGLADAGPDSWWIGTTLIHVAAGIGYGAATGLIGAVCAGAVWRWRPALSFPRNASRRWVMAGAVVLLAAVPTLGPVLVDFTTTPGPQQVAAVTASGGLERLHLLPAADGKDLPVIGDVTGRQVILRGVNVNQLIDYYQRDPSIPATEPLTDNDFAQMAAMGFNVARLGMSWSRLEPLRGEFDDSYLRQISAAVASAKAHGIYVVLDMHQDAWGNALARPAQQCGGGTEPTKGWDGAPAWATLTDGTLHCQFLARDLAPAVATAFSNFYTDRDGIQSELIRAWAYVAREFANEPAVAGYDLLNEPGIGANPPVSSALLLGRYYDAAITAIRAAERAGQGFPHLAFFEPSVLWSGLAFDVTPPPGFTSDRQIVFAPHPYSESITMDQSFGLTIASIERNLTVSSRAAASYGAALWMGEWGWFGDPATDGAKVTRFGAAQDRLGIGGAFWVWKQGCGSPETGADAKTSGNLIGLDCVTGASIAPPTGFAKPLSRAYPRAFPGRLDNLAATPADGGLTLSATVGPEAVNCQLDIWVPGDATPKLTTEGVADIRSAKVFGGWRITGCAHGTYTVTVRR
;
A
#
# COMPACT_ATOMS: atom_id res chain seq x y z
N MET A 1 35.64 -44.62 -36.73
CA MET A 1 35.26 -43.27 -37.21
C MET A 1 33.77 -43.27 -37.50
N THR A 2 32.97 -42.79 -36.56
CA THR A 2 31.53 -42.58 -36.73
C THR A 2 31.30 -41.09 -36.89
N GLU A 3 30.87 -40.70 -38.09
CA GLU A 3 30.69 -39.33 -38.54
C GLU A 3 29.60 -38.65 -37.71
N GLN A 4 30.00 -37.69 -36.86
CA GLN A 4 29.09 -36.78 -36.16
C GLN A 4 28.49 -35.83 -37.18
N THR A 5 27.33 -36.20 -37.73
CA THR A 5 26.51 -35.27 -38.50
C THR A 5 25.97 -34.17 -37.58
N SER A 6 26.44 -32.94 -37.80
CA SER A 6 25.87 -31.74 -37.19
C SER A 6 24.39 -31.63 -37.55
N PRO A 7 23.48 -31.26 -36.61
CA PRO A 7 22.06 -31.16 -36.93
C PRO A 7 21.80 -30.10 -38.01
N ASP A 8 20.97 -30.45 -39.00
CA ASP A 8 20.60 -29.59 -40.13
C ASP A 8 19.93 -28.28 -39.66
N PRO A 9 20.49 -27.08 -40.00
CA PRO A 9 19.93 -25.78 -39.64
C PRO A 9 18.53 -25.52 -40.20
N ALA A 10 18.02 -26.31 -41.15
CA ALA A 10 16.66 -26.19 -41.69
C ALA A 10 15.55 -26.45 -40.64
N THR A 11 15.80 -27.32 -39.65
CA THR A 11 14.80 -27.73 -38.64
C THR A 11 14.52 -26.67 -37.56
N ARG A 12 15.46 -25.74 -37.32
CA ARG A 12 15.30 -24.66 -36.33
C ARG A 12 14.68 -23.38 -36.90
N ARG A 13 14.55 -23.25 -38.22
CA ARG A 13 14.13 -21.99 -38.88
C ARG A 13 12.79 -21.45 -38.37
N PRO A 14 11.72 -22.25 -38.17
CA PRO A 14 10.45 -21.72 -37.66
C PRO A 14 10.55 -21.22 -36.21
N ALA A 15 11.25 -21.97 -35.34
CA ALA A 15 11.43 -21.63 -33.93
C ALA A 15 12.29 -20.38 -33.74
N ILE A 16 13.40 -20.29 -34.48
CA ILE A 16 14.30 -19.14 -34.48
C ILE A 16 13.56 -17.90 -34.99
N ARG A 17 12.80 -18.01 -36.08
CA ARG A 17 12.01 -16.88 -36.61
C ARG A 17 10.91 -16.43 -35.65
N ALA A 18 10.18 -17.37 -35.04
CA ALA A 18 9.18 -17.04 -34.03
C ALA A 18 9.81 -16.33 -32.82
N THR A 19 10.98 -16.79 -32.38
CA THR A 19 11.72 -16.21 -31.26
C THR A 19 12.23 -14.80 -31.59
N ALA A 20 12.86 -14.62 -32.76
CA ALA A 20 13.33 -13.33 -33.21
C ALA A 20 12.17 -12.33 -33.38
N ALA A 21 11.06 -12.77 -33.97
CA ALA A 21 9.86 -11.94 -34.14
C ALA A 21 9.22 -11.57 -32.79
N ALA A 22 9.16 -12.49 -31.84
CA ALA A 22 8.70 -12.20 -30.47
C ALA A 22 9.60 -11.17 -29.77
N ALA A 23 10.92 -11.31 -29.89
CA ALA A 23 11.87 -10.37 -29.31
C ALA A 23 11.74 -8.98 -29.93
N VAL A 24 11.64 -8.87 -31.25
CA VAL A 24 11.41 -7.60 -31.95
C VAL A 24 10.08 -6.97 -31.53
N ALA A 25 8.99 -7.76 -31.49
CA ALA A 25 7.70 -7.26 -31.03
C ALA A 25 7.75 -6.74 -29.59
N LEU A 26 8.42 -7.45 -28.68
CA LEU A 26 8.63 -7.00 -27.30
C LEU A 26 9.42 -5.70 -27.23
N ILE A 27 10.52 -5.58 -27.96
CA ILE A 27 11.34 -4.36 -28.01
C ILE A 27 10.51 -3.18 -28.52
N LEU A 28 9.74 -3.39 -29.59
CA LEU A 28 8.87 -2.34 -30.15
C LEU A 28 7.74 -1.95 -29.19
N ILE A 29 7.11 -2.92 -28.53
CA ILE A 29 6.05 -2.65 -27.53
C ILE A 29 6.63 -1.89 -26.33
N VAL A 30 7.80 -2.27 -25.85
CA VAL A 30 8.49 -1.57 -24.76
C VAL A 30 8.87 -0.16 -25.17
N ALA A 31 9.46 0.02 -26.36
CA ALA A 31 9.82 1.33 -26.88
C ALA A 31 8.58 2.22 -27.09
N ALA A 32 7.51 1.69 -27.66
CA ALA A 32 6.25 2.41 -27.85
C ALA A 32 5.60 2.76 -26.50
N GLY A 33 5.61 1.85 -25.53
CA GLY A 33 5.11 2.10 -24.18
C GLY A 33 5.88 3.20 -23.47
N ALA A 34 7.21 3.21 -23.57
CA ALA A 34 8.06 4.26 -22.99
C ALA A 34 7.82 5.64 -23.63
N LEU A 35 7.39 5.68 -24.91
CA LEU A 35 7.05 6.92 -25.60
C LEU A 35 5.63 7.42 -25.28
N TRP A 36 4.66 6.50 -25.18
CA TRP A 36 3.25 6.85 -25.04
C TRP A 36 2.80 7.02 -23.59
N ASP A 37 3.43 6.30 -22.67
CA ASP A 37 3.15 6.39 -21.25
C ASP A 37 4.42 6.77 -20.47
N PRO A 38 4.70 8.08 -20.37
CA PRO A 38 5.85 8.58 -19.63
C PRO A 38 5.69 8.43 -18.12
N SER A 39 4.54 7.98 -17.60
CA SER A 39 4.39 7.65 -16.16
C SER A 39 4.92 6.24 -15.85
N GLY A 40 4.92 5.34 -16.86
CA GLY A 40 5.24 3.93 -16.67
C GLY A 40 4.11 3.09 -16.07
N LEU A 41 2.95 3.69 -15.77
CA LEU A 41 1.80 3.02 -15.15
C LEU A 41 1.20 1.93 -16.06
N LEU A 42 1.05 2.21 -17.34
CA LEU A 42 0.57 1.30 -18.39
C LEU A 42 1.72 0.67 -19.19
N ALA A 43 2.89 1.31 -19.21
CA ALA A 43 4.05 0.81 -19.94
C ALA A 43 4.44 -0.61 -19.47
N PRO A 44 4.69 -1.56 -20.40
CA PRO A 44 5.03 -2.95 -20.03
C PRO A 44 6.37 -3.09 -19.29
N VAL A 45 7.32 -2.21 -19.55
CA VAL A 45 8.58 -2.10 -18.79
C VAL A 45 8.75 -0.64 -18.40
N GLY A 46 8.95 -0.37 -17.11
CA GLY A 46 9.21 0.98 -16.59
C GLY A 46 10.56 1.50 -17.11
N GLY A 47 10.61 2.77 -17.48
CA GLY A 47 11.82 3.43 -18.01
C GLY A 47 11.60 4.92 -18.28
N SER A 48 10.59 5.47 -17.63
CA SER A 48 9.97 6.75 -17.92
C SER A 48 10.90 7.92 -17.58
N GLY A 49 11.24 8.74 -18.58
CA GLY A 49 11.99 9.99 -18.38
C GLY A 49 13.50 9.85 -18.18
N LEU A 50 14.13 8.72 -18.55
CA LEU A 50 15.59 8.56 -18.45
C LEU A 50 16.34 9.64 -19.25
N PRO A 51 17.21 10.46 -18.63
CA PRO A 51 18.21 11.21 -19.39
C PRO A 51 19.10 10.21 -20.14
N LEU A 52 19.39 10.49 -21.41
CA LEU A 52 20.07 9.55 -22.32
C LEU A 52 21.47 9.12 -21.82
N MET A 53 22.11 9.84 -20.89
CA MET A 53 23.35 9.45 -20.23
C MET A 53 23.48 10.10 -18.83
N GLY A 54 23.75 9.29 -17.81
CA GLY A 54 24.06 9.71 -16.43
C GLY A 54 24.44 8.51 -15.56
N PHE A 55 25.57 8.56 -14.87
CA PHE A 55 26.20 7.42 -14.19
C PHE A 55 25.58 7.03 -12.84
N GLU A 56 24.67 7.84 -12.29
CA GLU A 56 24.19 7.70 -10.91
C GLU A 56 22.73 7.22 -10.90
N GLY A 57 22.52 5.90 -11.03
CA GLY A 57 21.17 5.31 -10.89
C GLY A 57 21.01 3.88 -11.37
N VAL A 58 21.63 2.91 -10.69
CA VAL A 58 21.38 1.46 -10.93
C VAL A 58 19.87 1.16 -10.89
N TYR A 59 19.13 1.79 -9.97
CA TYR A 59 17.68 1.66 -9.81
C TYR A 59 16.88 2.05 -11.07
N ARG A 60 17.31 3.07 -11.81
CA ARG A 60 16.59 3.57 -12.99
C ARG A 60 16.85 2.78 -14.26
N TRP A 61 18.08 2.30 -14.39
CA TRP A 61 18.47 1.49 -15.54
C TRP A 61 18.21 0.00 -15.33
N ALA A 62 17.98 -0.48 -14.10
CA ALA A 62 17.71 -1.88 -13.82
C ALA A 62 16.57 -2.48 -14.67
N PRO A 63 15.43 -1.80 -14.91
CA PRO A 63 14.40 -2.31 -15.82
C PRO A 63 14.92 -2.58 -17.24
N LEU A 64 15.85 -1.76 -17.74
CA LEU A 64 16.41 -1.88 -19.10
C LEU A 64 17.66 -2.77 -19.17
N LEU A 65 18.58 -2.67 -18.22
CA LEU A 65 19.85 -3.40 -18.20
C LEU A 65 19.70 -4.81 -17.63
N VAL A 66 18.68 -5.05 -16.81
CA VAL A 66 18.42 -6.33 -16.17
C VAL A 66 17.06 -6.87 -16.58
N GLY A 67 16.00 -6.08 -16.37
CA GLY A 67 14.62 -6.49 -16.65
C GLY A 67 14.39 -6.90 -18.10
N LEU A 68 14.75 -6.05 -19.06
CA LEU A 68 14.54 -6.31 -20.49
C LEU A 68 15.34 -7.53 -20.98
N PRO A 69 16.64 -7.70 -20.68
CA PRO A 69 17.35 -8.93 -20.99
C PRO A 69 16.71 -10.19 -20.39
N VAL A 70 16.26 -10.13 -19.13
CA VAL A 70 15.55 -11.24 -18.48
C VAL A 70 14.23 -11.54 -19.19
N LEU A 71 13.44 -10.51 -19.51
CA LEU A 71 12.17 -10.63 -20.25
C LEU A 71 12.38 -11.31 -21.61
N LEU A 72 13.38 -10.86 -22.37
CA LEU A 72 13.69 -11.40 -23.70
C LEU A 72 14.19 -12.85 -23.60
N ALA A 73 15.13 -13.14 -22.70
CA ALA A 73 15.70 -14.47 -22.53
C ALA A 73 14.66 -15.49 -22.03
N ALA A 74 13.90 -15.14 -20.99
CA ALA A 74 12.86 -16.01 -20.44
C ALA A 74 11.67 -16.21 -21.40
N THR A 75 11.41 -15.25 -22.30
CA THR A 75 10.46 -15.44 -23.40
C THR A 75 11.01 -16.37 -24.48
N ALA A 76 12.28 -16.23 -24.84
CA ALA A 76 12.89 -16.96 -25.95
C ALA A 76 13.01 -18.46 -25.68
N VAL A 77 13.42 -18.86 -24.47
CA VAL A 77 13.72 -20.25 -24.12
C VAL A 77 12.51 -21.19 -24.37
N PRO A 78 11.29 -20.91 -23.88
CA PRO A 78 10.13 -21.75 -24.17
C PRO A 78 9.74 -21.79 -25.65
N ILE A 79 9.85 -20.67 -26.37
CA ILE A 79 9.50 -20.62 -27.80
C ILE A 79 10.45 -21.53 -28.59
N LEU A 80 11.76 -21.46 -28.32
CA LEU A 80 12.77 -22.30 -28.95
C LEU A 80 12.55 -23.79 -28.65
N VAL A 81 12.06 -24.12 -27.46
CA VAL A 81 11.83 -25.49 -27.01
C VAL A 81 10.51 -26.08 -27.55
N PHE A 82 9.45 -25.28 -27.68
CA PHE A 82 8.09 -25.76 -27.97
C PHE A 82 7.50 -25.31 -29.32
N ALA A 83 8.28 -24.67 -30.20
CA ALA A 83 7.83 -24.18 -31.50
C ALA A 83 7.04 -25.24 -32.31
N GLY A 84 5.96 -24.80 -32.98
CA GLY A 84 5.02 -25.66 -33.71
C GLY A 84 3.59 -25.10 -33.75
N ARG A 85 2.56 -25.95 -33.87
CA ARG A 85 1.14 -25.54 -34.04
C ARG A 85 0.53 -24.71 -32.89
N ARG A 86 1.21 -24.57 -31.74
CA ARG A 86 0.74 -23.78 -30.58
C ARG A 86 1.70 -22.66 -30.19
N VAL A 87 2.48 -22.13 -31.13
CA VAL A 87 3.41 -21.00 -30.88
C VAL A 87 2.72 -19.85 -30.18
N PHE A 88 1.51 -19.46 -30.62
CA PHE A 88 0.74 -18.40 -29.98
C PHE A 88 0.61 -18.59 -28.45
N LEU A 89 0.04 -19.73 -28.03
CA LEU A 89 -0.23 -19.99 -26.60
C LEU A 89 1.07 -20.07 -25.79
N VAL A 90 2.10 -20.73 -26.33
CA VAL A 90 3.40 -20.84 -25.66
C VAL A 90 4.03 -19.46 -25.48
N THR A 91 4.04 -18.64 -26.54
CA THR A 91 4.60 -17.29 -26.50
C THR A 91 3.86 -16.42 -25.48
N TRP A 92 2.53 -16.45 -25.47
CA TRP A 92 1.77 -15.63 -24.52
C TRP A 92 2.10 -15.98 -23.06
N ILE A 93 2.05 -17.27 -22.70
CA ILE A 93 2.36 -17.71 -21.33
C ILE A 93 3.81 -17.39 -20.97
N ALA A 94 4.75 -17.63 -21.91
CA ALA A 94 6.16 -17.35 -21.69
C ALA A 94 6.42 -15.86 -21.45
N VAL A 95 5.80 -14.97 -22.23
CA VAL A 95 5.94 -13.52 -22.07
C VAL A 95 5.41 -13.05 -20.71
N THR A 96 4.22 -13.51 -20.30
CA THR A 96 3.64 -13.14 -19.00
C THR A 96 4.50 -13.60 -17.84
N GLY A 97 4.99 -14.86 -17.86
CA GLY A 97 5.89 -15.37 -16.83
C GLY A 97 7.27 -14.70 -16.85
N ALA A 98 7.79 -14.40 -18.03
CA ALA A 98 9.05 -13.69 -18.21
C ALA A 98 8.97 -12.26 -17.66
N ALA A 99 7.82 -11.59 -17.81
CA ALA A 99 7.57 -10.28 -17.22
C ALA A 99 7.55 -10.31 -15.69
N ALA A 100 6.89 -11.30 -15.08
CA ALA A 100 6.93 -11.48 -13.62
C ALA A 100 8.37 -11.70 -13.14
N LEU A 101 9.15 -12.53 -13.83
CA LEU A 101 10.55 -12.76 -13.47
C LEU A 101 11.40 -11.49 -13.65
N ALA A 102 11.24 -10.78 -14.77
CA ALA A 102 11.94 -9.54 -15.05
C ALA A 102 11.65 -8.48 -13.99
N ALA A 103 10.38 -8.32 -13.60
CA ALA A 103 9.97 -7.39 -12.56
C ALA A 103 10.57 -7.75 -11.19
N ALA A 104 10.56 -9.03 -10.80
CA ALA A 104 11.14 -9.47 -9.54
C ALA A 104 12.66 -9.24 -9.49
N VAL A 105 13.39 -9.62 -10.54
CA VAL A 105 14.85 -9.45 -10.60
C VAL A 105 15.22 -7.96 -10.64
N THR A 106 14.49 -7.17 -11.43
CA THR A 106 14.67 -5.72 -11.48
C THR A 106 14.47 -5.11 -10.10
N GLY A 107 13.34 -5.42 -9.45
CA GLY A 107 13.03 -4.90 -8.13
C GLY A 107 14.07 -5.27 -7.07
N PHE A 108 14.57 -6.52 -7.11
CA PHE A 108 15.64 -6.96 -6.22
C PHE A 108 16.94 -6.18 -6.46
N VAL A 109 17.43 -6.13 -7.71
CA VAL A 109 18.68 -5.44 -8.06
C VAL A 109 18.60 -3.95 -7.72
N SER A 110 17.47 -3.32 -8.03
CA SER A 110 17.19 -1.92 -7.72
C SER A 110 17.29 -1.59 -6.23
N ALA A 111 16.97 -2.54 -5.35
CA ALA A 111 16.98 -2.33 -3.90
C ALA A 111 18.26 -2.83 -3.20
N ILE A 112 19.20 -3.49 -3.90
CA ILE A 112 20.48 -3.94 -3.31
C ILE A 112 21.22 -2.81 -2.57
N PRO A 113 21.39 -1.60 -3.15
CA PRO A 113 22.12 -0.53 -2.48
C PRO A 113 21.44 -0.06 -1.18
N MET A 114 20.15 -0.34 -1.01
CA MET A 114 19.34 0.10 0.13
C MET A 114 19.33 -0.91 1.29
N ILE A 115 19.92 -2.09 1.10
CA ILE A 115 20.07 -3.09 2.16
C ILE A 115 20.96 -2.52 3.26
N GLY A 116 20.49 -2.61 4.50
CA GLY A 116 21.15 -2.02 5.66
C GLY A 116 20.40 -2.31 6.95
N PRO A 117 20.60 -1.49 8.00
CA PRO A 117 19.98 -1.69 9.32
C PRO A 117 18.44 -1.77 9.27
N HIS A 118 17.82 -1.00 8.37
CA HIS A 118 16.37 -0.85 8.23
C HIS A 118 15.79 -1.66 7.06
N LEU A 119 16.59 -2.47 6.35
CA LEU A 119 16.14 -3.29 5.23
C LEU A 119 17.05 -4.49 5.00
N SER A 120 16.52 -5.70 5.19
CA SER A 120 17.29 -6.94 4.97
C SER A 120 17.17 -7.46 3.54
N ALA A 121 18.23 -8.11 3.04
CA ALA A 121 18.25 -8.76 1.73
C ALA A 121 17.11 -9.76 1.53
N GLY A 122 16.74 -10.49 2.60
CA GLY A 122 15.62 -11.42 2.59
C GLY A 122 14.27 -10.73 2.40
N SER A 123 14.06 -9.55 2.99
CA SER A 123 12.84 -8.76 2.80
C SER A 123 12.74 -8.19 1.39
N VAL A 124 13.86 -7.73 0.83
CA VAL A 124 13.95 -7.28 -0.57
C VAL A 124 13.54 -8.41 -1.51
N LEU A 125 14.13 -9.59 -1.34
CA LEU A 125 13.84 -10.75 -2.18
C LEU A 125 12.36 -11.17 -2.06
N ARG A 126 11.84 -11.27 -0.83
CA ARG A 126 10.42 -11.59 -0.57
C ARG A 126 9.49 -10.66 -1.31
N PHE A 127 9.68 -9.36 -1.10
CA PHE A 127 8.77 -8.35 -1.59
C PHE A 127 8.80 -8.26 -3.11
N ALA A 128 10.00 -8.25 -3.71
CA ALA A 128 10.16 -8.16 -5.17
C ALA A 128 9.47 -9.30 -5.91
N PHE A 129 9.48 -10.51 -5.33
CA PHE A 129 8.78 -11.66 -5.91
C PHE A 129 7.27 -11.62 -5.61
N ALA A 130 6.85 -11.33 -4.38
CA ALA A 130 5.44 -11.32 -3.96
C ALA A 130 4.59 -10.37 -4.81
N THR A 131 5.19 -9.27 -5.27
CA THR A 131 4.49 -8.23 -6.01
C THR A 131 4.71 -8.26 -7.53
N SER A 132 5.61 -9.13 -8.03
CA SER A 132 5.98 -9.13 -9.45
C SER A 132 4.84 -9.47 -10.41
N GLY A 133 3.84 -10.20 -9.91
CA GLY A 133 2.62 -10.52 -10.64
C GLY A 133 1.82 -9.28 -11.05
N PHE A 134 1.88 -8.18 -10.28
CA PHE A 134 1.20 -6.92 -10.61
C PHE A 134 1.77 -6.30 -11.87
N ALA A 135 3.10 -6.25 -11.99
CA ALA A 135 3.75 -5.81 -13.22
C ALA A 135 3.44 -6.74 -14.40
N ALA A 136 3.38 -8.06 -14.16
CA ALA A 136 3.11 -9.05 -15.18
C ALA A 136 1.68 -9.01 -15.74
N MET A 137 0.70 -8.46 -15.00
CA MET A 137 -0.69 -8.34 -15.49
C MET A 137 -0.79 -7.56 -16.80
N LYS A 138 0.08 -6.56 -17.01
CA LYS A 138 0.15 -5.77 -18.26
C LYS A 138 0.36 -6.67 -19.48
N PHE A 139 1.08 -7.78 -19.30
CA PHE A 139 1.37 -8.75 -20.35
C PHE A 139 0.26 -9.77 -20.60
N LEU A 140 -0.80 -9.79 -19.79
CA LEU A 140 -2.06 -10.44 -20.18
C LEU A 140 -2.67 -9.75 -21.41
N LEU A 141 -2.51 -8.43 -21.53
CA LEU A 141 -3.00 -7.62 -22.66
C LEU A 141 -1.94 -7.44 -23.76
N ALA A 142 -0.68 -7.19 -23.40
CA ALA A 142 0.39 -7.00 -24.39
C ALA A 142 0.91 -8.32 -24.99
N GLY A 143 0.91 -9.41 -24.21
CA GLY A 143 1.42 -10.72 -24.62
C GLY A 143 0.74 -11.34 -25.85
N PRO A 144 -0.58 -11.23 -26.03
CA PRO A 144 -1.26 -11.66 -27.25
C PRO A 144 -0.71 -11.02 -28.53
N LEU A 145 -0.33 -9.74 -28.50
CA LEU A 145 0.26 -9.05 -29.67
C LEU A 145 1.60 -9.68 -30.06
N VAL A 146 2.47 -9.91 -29.07
CA VAL A 146 3.75 -10.62 -29.25
C VAL A 146 3.51 -12.04 -29.80
N ALA A 147 2.51 -12.73 -29.25
CA ALA A 147 2.14 -14.08 -29.64
C ALA A 147 1.62 -14.18 -31.07
N VAL A 148 0.83 -13.20 -31.55
CA VAL A 148 0.38 -13.12 -32.95
C VAL A 148 1.59 -12.99 -33.88
N VAL A 149 2.49 -12.05 -33.60
CA VAL A 149 3.67 -11.80 -34.43
C VAL A 149 4.57 -13.05 -34.50
N ALA A 150 4.82 -13.69 -33.35
CA ALA A 150 5.57 -14.94 -33.28
C ALA A 150 4.91 -16.07 -34.07
N ALA A 151 3.58 -16.21 -33.96
CA ALA A 151 2.82 -17.24 -34.66
C ALA A 151 2.84 -17.03 -36.18
N LEU A 152 2.69 -15.79 -36.65
CA LEU A 152 2.79 -15.45 -38.07
C LEU A 152 4.19 -15.74 -38.61
N ALA A 153 5.25 -15.29 -37.91
CA ALA A 153 6.63 -15.54 -38.30
C ALA A 153 6.99 -17.03 -38.37
N SER A 154 6.40 -17.84 -37.47
CA SER A 154 6.59 -19.30 -37.47
C SER A 154 6.02 -19.99 -38.72
N ARG A 155 5.05 -19.36 -39.40
CA ARG A 155 4.35 -19.91 -40.58
C ARG A 155 4.97 -19.51 -41.92
N ILE A 156 5.88 -18.54 -41.94
CA ILE A 156 6.57 -18.11 -43.15
C ILE A 156 7.55 -19.23 -43.59
N GLY A 157 7.59 -19.61 -44.86
CA GLY A 157 8.51 -20.62 -45.42
C GLY A 157 8.04 -22.10 -45.32
N ARG A 158 8.64 -22.98 -46.13
CA ARG A 158 8.23 -24.39 -46.25
C ARG A 158 8.32 -25.17 -44.91
N PRO A 159 7.34 -26.03 -44.58
CA PRO A 159 7.37 -26.84 -43.37
C PRO A 159 8.49 -27.88 -43.45
N ALA A 160 9.46 -27.81 -42.54
CA ALA A 160 10.42 -28.89 -42.34
C ALA A 160 9.78 -29.97 -41.44
N GLN A 161 9.62 -31.19 -41.95
CA GLN A 161 9.43 -32.37 -41.12
C GLN A 161 10.80 -32.77 -40.57
N GLY A 162 11.00 -32.73 -39.25
CA GLY A 162 12.30 -33.09 -38.67
C GLY A 162 12.25 -33.36 -37.17
N GLN A 163 12.91 -34.44 -36.77
CA GLN A 163 13.01 -35.01 -35.42
C GLN A 163 13.63 -34.07 -34.36
N PRO A 164 13.40 -34.31 -33.06
CA PRO A 164 13.86 -33.42 -31.99
C PRO A 164 15.38 -33.44 -31.82
N VAL A 165 15.99 -32.24 -31.74
CA VAL A 165 17.44 -32.02 -31.62
C VAL A 165 17.87 -31.78 -30.16
N ARG A 166 19.03 -32.31 -29.77
CA ARG A 166 19.68 -32.12 -28.45
C ARG A 166 20.25 -30.69 -28.27
N HIS A 167 20.15 -30.15 -27.06
CA HIS A 167 20.71 -28.84 -26.67
C HIS A 167 22.09 -29.00 -26.00
N GLY A 168 23.03 -28.13 -26.34
CA GLY A 168 24.35 -28.02 -25.70
C GLY A 168 24.32 -27.17 -24.42
N PRO A 169 25.26 -27.38 -23.48
CA PRO A 169 25.23 -26.78 -22.15
C PRO A 169 26.07 -25.51 -22.12
N ALA A 170 25.44 -24.33 -22.07
CA ALA A 170 26.16 -23.12 -21.71
C ALA A 170 25.21 -22.09 -21.08
N ALA A 171 25.66 -21.52 -19.97
CA ALA A 171 25.11 -20.35 -19.28
C ALA A 171 23.78 -20.49 -18.49
N ILE A 172 23.66 -21.47 -17.60
CA ILE A 172 22.62 -21.42 -16.54
C ILE A 172 23.23 -21.53 -15.13
N SER A 173 24.50 -21.96 -14.98
CA SER A 173 25.14 -22.34 -13.70
C SER A 173 25.17 -21.28 -12.60
N VAL A 174 25.17 -19.98 -12.93
CA VAL A 174 25.32 -18.89 -11.94
C VAL A 174 23.96 -18.45 -11.34
N VAL A 175 22.85 -18.72 -12.03
CA VAL A 175 21.47 -18.42 -11.56
C VAL A 175 20.97 -19.50 -10.56
N TYR A 176 21.63 -20.66 -10.49
CA TYR A 176 21.19 -21.81 -9.68
C TYR A 176 21.30 -21.64 -8.16
N VAL A 177 22.23 -20.83 -7.66
CA VAL A 177 22.54 -20.81 -6.21
C VAL A 177 21.78 -19.71 -5.48
N VAL A 178 21.66 -18.53 -6.10
CA VAL A 178 21.00 -17.36 -5.48
C VAL A 178 19.47 -17.48 -5.50
N THR A 179 18.91 -18.18 -6.49
CA THR A 179 17.45 -18.27 -6.71
C THR A 179 16.77 -19.40 -5.93
N THR A 180 17.52 -20.42 -5.49
CA THR A 180 16.96 -21.64 -4.89
C THR A 180 16.93 -21.60 -3.36
N LEU A 181 17.89 -20.93 -2.71
CA LEU A 181 17.89 -20.74 -1.25
C LEU A 181 16.89 -19.68 -0.76
N GLY A 182 16.50 -18.75 -1.64
CA GLY A 182 15.60 -17.65 -1.32
C GLY A 182 14.12 -17.87 -1.65
N ALA A 183 13.69 -19.11 -1.97
CA ALA A 183 12.35 -19.34 -2.50
C ALA A 183 11.55 -20.48 -1.83
N VAL A 184 12.19 -21.33 -1.01
CA VAL A 184 11.54 -22.49 -0.35
C VAL A 184 10.78 -22.09 0.93
N THR A 185 11.28 -21.14 1.71
CA THR A 185 10.59 -20.65 2.93
C THR A 185 9.52 -19.59 2.66
N PHE A 186 9.36 -19.16 1.40
CA PHE A 186 8.74 -17.86 1.07
C PHE A 186 7.36 -17.95 0.42
N ALA A 187 6.97 -19.10 -0.14
CA ALA A 187 5.65 -19.33 -0.72
C ALA A 187 4.50 -19.26 0.31
N ALA A 188 4.80 -19.44 1.60
CA ALA A 188 3.81 -19.45 2.67
C ALA A 188 3.20 -18.05 2.97
N GLN A 189 3.99 -16.98 2.85
CA GLN A 189 3.57 -15.59 3.15
C GLN A 189 3.00 -14.85 1.92
N TRP A 190 2.85 -15.53 0.78
CA TRP A 190 2.49 -14.91 -0.49
C TRP A 190 1.07 -14.32 -0.54
N TRP A 191 0.18 -14.83 0.32
CA TRP A 191 -1.25 -14.50 0.32
C TRP A 191 -1.58 -13.65 1.56
N ARG A 192 -2.32 -14.19 2.54
CA ARG A 192 -2.71 -13.46 3.77
C ARG A 192 -1.54 -12.93 4.61
N GLY A 193 -0.35 -13.51 4.50
CA GLY A 193 0.84 -13.04 5.23
C GLY A 193 1.66 -11.98 4.48
N GLY A 194 1.22 -11.55 3.30
CA GLY A 194 1.98 -10.68 2.41
C GLY A 194 1.54 -9.22 2.47
N PRO A 195 2.18 -8.35 1.67
CA PRO A 195 1.87 -6.90 1.58
C PRO A 195 0.42 -6.53 1.19
N LEU A 196 -0.34 -7.50 0.67
CA LEU A 196 -1.76 -7.39 0.32
C LEU A 196 -2.62 -8.42 1.06
N GLY A 197 -2.08 -8.98 2.14
CA GLY A 197 -2.73 -10.04 2.91
C GLY A 197 -4.13 -9.65 3.39
N TYR A 198 -4.28 -8.37 3.74
CA TYR A 198 -5.52 -7.75 4.18
C TYR A 198 -6.67 -7.83 3.15
N ALA A 199 -6.35 -7.96 1.86
CA ALA A 199 -7.34 -8.01 0.78
C ALA A 199 -7.91 -9.42 0.53
N PHE A 200 -7.25 -10.47 1.04
CA PHE A 200 -7.69 -11.87 0.91
C PHE A 200 -8.69 -12.25 2.00
N THR A 201 -9.91 -11.76 1.83
CA THR A 201 -11.00 -11.93 2.79
C THR A 201 -11.85 -13.14 2.41
N GLY A 202 -12.55 -13.74 3.37
CA GLY A 202 -13.39 -14.91 3.08
C GLY A 202 -12.64 -16.20 2.79
N LEU A 203 -13.23 -17.07 1.96
CA LEU A 203 -12.65 -18.35 1.59
C LEU A 203 -11.49 -18.14 0.60
N LEU A 204 -10.28 -18.39 1.06
CA LEU A 204 -9.09 -18.37 0.22
C LEU A 204 -8.74 -19.79 -0.24
N PHE A 205 -8.66 -20.02 -1.54
CA PHE A 205 -8.12 -21.27 -2.11
C PHE A 205 -6.73 -21.00 -2.66
N ALA A 206 -5.73 -21.23 -1.82
CA ALA A 206 -4.35 -20.94 -2.16
C ALA A 206 -3.42 -21.97 -1.51
N PRO A 207 -2.28 -22.30 -2.13
CA PRO A 207 -1.27 -23.20 -1.57
C PRO A 207 -0.47 -22.53 -0.43
N THR A 208 -1.17 -22.11 0.62
CA THR A 208 -0.62 -21.55 1.87
C THR A 208 -1.42 -22.05 3.06
N PHE A 209 -0.77 -22.27 4.21
CA PHE A 209 -1.47 -22.61 5.45
C PHE A 209 -2.35 -21.48 5.97
N ALA A 210 -2.05 -20.22 5.59
CA ALA A 210 -2.88 -19.10 5.98
C ALA A 210 -4.31 -19.19 5.39
N ALA A 211 -4.53 -20.02 4.36
CA ALA A 211 -5.85 -20.32 3.80
C ALA A 211 -6.70 -21.29 4.66
N GLY A 212 -6.13 -21.84 5.75
CA GLY A 212 -6.73 -22.93 6.53
C GLY A 212 -6.66 -24.27 5.79
N PRO A 213 -6.97 -25.40 6.45
CA PRO A 213 -6.75 -26.74 5.88
C PRO A 213 -7.49 -26.99 4.56
N VAL A 214 -8.78 -26.59 4.48
CA VAL A 214 -9.60 -26.78 3.28
C VAL A 214 -9.12 -25.90 2.13
N GLY A 215 -8.87 -24.61 2.39
CA GLY A 215 -8.37 -23.66 1.40
C GLY A 215 -6.98 -24.05 0.88
N TYR A 216 -6.12 -24.53 1.78
CA TYR A 216 -4.81 -25.07 1.47
C TYR A 216 -4.89 -26.29 0.53
N LEU A 217 -5.63 -27.33 0.94
CA LEU A 217 -5.76 -28.57 0.16
C LEU A 217 -6.43 -28.31 -1.19
N GLY A 218 -7.48 -27.49 -1.23
CA GLY A 218 -8.16 -27.12 -2.46
C GLY A 218 -7.27 -26.29 -3.39
N GLY A 219 -6.57 -25.28 -2.86
CA GLY A 219 -5.60 -24.48 -3.63
C GLY A 219 -4.46 -25.33 -4.18
N MET A 220 -3.94 -26.27 -3.37
CA MET A 220 -2.93 -27.22 -3.79
C MET A 220 -3.45 -28.16 -4.89
N ALA A 221 -4.67 -28.66 -4.77
CA ALA A 221 -5.30 -29.53 -5.77
C ALA A 221 -5.50 -28.80 -7.11
N VAL A 222 -5.98 -27.56 -7.09
CA VAL A 222 -6.12 -26.71 -8.28
C VAL A 222 -4.77 -26.47 -8.93
N PHE A 223 -3.76 -26.07 -8.14
CA PHE A 223 -2.41 -25.82 -8.63
C PHE A 223 -1.79 -27.07 -9.27
N LEU A 224 -1.73 -28.18 -8.53
CA LEU A 224 -1.10 -29.42 -8.98
C LEU A 224 -1.88 -30.09 -10.11
N GLY A 225 -3.21 -29.97 -10.13
CA GLY A 225 -4.05 -30.47 -11.22
C GLY A 225 -3.76 -29.74 -12.53
N ALA A 226 -3.80 -28.40 -12.52
CA ALA A 226 -3.47 -27.58 -13.68
C ALA A 226 -2.02 -27.77 -14.14
N PHE A 227 -1.08 -27.82 -13.18
CA PHE A 227 0.32 -28.14 -13.43
C PHE A 227 0.47 -29.50 -14.11
N GLY A 228 -0.12 -30.55 -13.55
CA GLY A 228 0.00 -31.92 -14.03
C GLY A 228 -0.58 -32.13 -15.42
N LEU A 229 -1.76 -31.56 -15.70
CA LEU A 229 -2.39 -31.60 -17.02
C LEU A 229 -1.53 -30.87 -18.07
N THR A 230 -1.06 -29.68 -17.74
CA THR A 230 -0.21 -28.86 -18.63
C THR A 230 1.11 -29.56 -18.92
N ALA A 231 1.82 -29.98 -17.88
CA ALA A 231 3.09 -30.66 -18.02
C ALA A 231 2.95 -31.96 -18.81
N ARG A 232 1.90 -32.76 -18.57
CA ARG A 232 1.61 -33.97 -19.36
C ARG A 232 1.37 -33.63 -20.83
N ALA A 233 0.64 -32.57 -21.14
CA ALA A 233 0.37 -32.15 -22.52
C ALA A 233 1.65 -31.67 -23.23
N LEU A 234 2.53 -30.97 -22.54
CA LEU A 234 3.81 -30.48 -23.06
C LEU A 234 4.84 -31.61 -23.24
N LEU A 235 5.04 -32.47 -22.23
CA LEU A 235 6.02 -33.57 -22.26
C LEU A 235 5.72 -34.62 -23.34
N ARG A 236 4.44 -34.82 -23.69
CA ARG A 236 4.02 -35.74 -24.77
C ARG A 236 4.61 -35.39 -26.14
N ARG A 237 5.07 -34.15 -26.33
CA ARG A 237 5.64 -33.67 -27.60
C ARG A 237 7.08 -34.12 -27.84
N PHE A 238 7.82 -34.48 -26.80
CA PHE A 238 9.23 -34.80 -26.92
C PHE A 238 9.45 -36.31 -27.02
N ALA A 239 10.02 -36.79 -28.12
CA ALA A 239 10.44 -38.19 -28.23
C ALA A 239 11.56 -38.53 -27.23
N LEU A 240 12.44 -37.56 -26.94
CA LEU A 240 13.52 -37.63 -25.95
C LEU A 240 13.47 -36.38 -25.06
N LEU A 241 13.48 -36.57 -23.75
CA LEU A 241 13.48 -35.48 -22.78
C LEU A 241 14.91 -34.95 -22.56
N THR A 242 15.10 -33.65 -22.75
CA THR A 242 16.34 -32.92 -22.43
C THR A 242 16.17 -32.14 -21.12
N PRO A 243 17.26 -31.78 -20.42
CA PRO A 243 17.15 -30.95 -19.21
C PRO A 243 16.40 -29.63 -19.47
N SER A 244 16.66 -28.98 -20.62
CA SER A 244 16.00 -27.74 -21.01
C SER A 244 14.50 -27.93 -21.31
N ALA A 245 14.13 -29.03 -21.96
CA ALA A 245 12.72 -29.35 -22.22
C ALA A 245 11.97 -29.63 -20.91
N VAL A 246 12.60 -30.33 -19.96
CA VAL A 246 12.03 -30.59 -18.64
C VAL A 246 11.88 -29.28 -17.86
N ALA A 247 12.94 -28.47 -17.77
CA ALA A 247 12.91 -27.19 -17.06
C ALA A 247 11.85 -26.24 -17.64
N ALA A 248 11.82 -26.05 -18.97
CA ALA A 248 10.83 -25.20 -19.62
C ALA A 248 9.39 -25.73 -19.46
N THR A 249 9.20 -27.05 -19.45
CA THR A 249 7.88 -27.65 -19.18
C THR A 249 7.42 -27.35 -17.75
N VAL A 250 8.29 -27.55 -16.77
CA VAL A 250 7.96 -27.32 -15.34
C VAL A 250 7.64 -25.84 -15.11
N TRP A 251 8.45 -24.94 -15.66
CA TRP A 251 8.21 -23.50 -15.54
C TRP A 251 6.86 -23.08 -16.14
N LEU A 252 6.58 -23.43 -17.40
CA LEU A 252 5.30 -23.10 -18.04
C LEU A 252 4.11 -23.74 -17.32
N ALA A 253 4.25 -24.98 -16.87
CA ALA A 253 3.18 -25.67 -16.15
C ALA A 253 2.89 -25.03 -14.78
N ALA A 254 3.91 -24.54 -14.07
CA ALA A 254 3.75 -23.84 -12.81
C ALA A 254 3.14 -22.45 -13.00
N LEU A 255 3.50 -21.74 -14.08
CA LEU A 255 2.85 -20.48 -14.47
C LEU A 255 1.35 -20.68 -14.73
N ILE A 256 0.98 -21.68 -15.53
CA ILE A 256 -0.44 -22.01 -15.71
C ILE A 256 -1.07 -22.41 -14.38
N GLY A 257 -0.40 -23.22 -13.57
CA GLY A 257 -0.89 -23.63 -12.25
C GLY A 257 -1.20 -22.43 -11.36
N GLY A 258 -0.27 -21.49 -11.23
CA GLY A 258 -0.42 -20.27 -10.43
C GLY A 258 -1.52 -19.35 -10.97
N PHE A 259 -1.54 -19.11 -12.29
CA PHE A 259 -2.63 -18.37 -12.93
C PHE A 259 -4.00 -19.02 -12.69
N THR A 260 -4.08 -20.36 -12.78
CA THR A 260 -5.33 -21.10 -12.53
C THR A 260 -5.79 -20.93 -11.09
N VAL A 261 -4.88 -20.99 -10.12
CA VAL A 261 -5.20 -20.69 -8.71
C VAL A 261 -5.71 -19.26 -8.56
N GLY A 262 -5.06 -18.29 -9.20
CA GLY A 262 -5.49 -16.89 -9.17
C GLY A 262 -6.89 -16.69 -9.75
N VAL A 263 -7.18 -17.24 -10.94
CA VAL A 263 -8.52 -17.15 -11.56
C VAL A 263 -9.57 -17.90 -10.75
N PHE A 264 -9.24 -19.09 -10.23
CA PHE A 264 -10.16 -19.84 -9.38
C PHE A 264 -10.45 -19.08 -8.08
N GLY A 265 -9.42 -18.54 -7.43
CA GLY A 265 -9.57 -17.69 -6.26
C GLY A 265 -10.41 -16.44 -6.54
N ALA A 266 -10.19 -15.76 -7.68
CA ALA A 266 -11.00 -14.63 -8.12
C ALA A 266 -12.48 -15.01 -8.32
N ALA A 267 -12.75 -16.17 -8.93
CA ALA A 267 -14.11 -16.66 -9.12
C ALA A 267 -14.82 -16.95 -7.78
N ILE A 268 -14.11 -17.54 -6.80
CA ILE A 268 -14.62 -17.75 -5.44
C ILE A 268 -14.82 -16.42 -4.72
N ALA A 269 -13.87 -15.50 -4.86
CA ALA A 269 -13.92 -14.14 -4.30
C ALA A 269 -15.10 -13.33 -4.83
N ALA A 270 -15.55 -13.57 -6.06
CA ALA A 270 -16.73 -12.93 -6.64
C ALA A 270 -18.06 -13.51 -6.12
N LEU A 271 -18.05 -14.64 -5.40
CA LEU A 271 -19.27 -15.21 -4.83
C LEU A 271 -19.74 -14.35 -3.64
N PRO A 272 -21.05 -14.03 -3.54
CA PRO A 272 -21.57 -13.13 -2.51
C PRO A 272 -21.21 -13.54 -1.07
N PHE A 273 -21.19 -14.84 -0.79
CA PHE A 273 -20.89 -15.38 0.54
C PHE A 273 -19.40 -15.37 0.90
N SER A 274 -18.50 -15.21 -0.08
CA SER A 274 -17.05 -15.25 0.16
C SER A 274 -16.55 -13.88 0.62
N ASN A 275 -16.83 -12.83 -0.15
CA ASN A 275 -16.33 -11.48 0.13
C ASN A 275 -17.39 -10.48 0.58
N GLY A 276 -18.67 -10.87 0.67
CA GLY A 276 -19.73 -9.97 1.13
C GLY A 276 -19.42 -9.35 2.49
N LEU A 277 -19.69 -8.05 2.63
CA LEU A 277 -19.87 -7.42 3.93
C LEU A 277 -21.37 -7.22 4.12
N ALA A 278 -21.90 -7.60 5.28
CA ALA A 278 -23.32 -7.39 5.57
C ALA A 278 -23.73 -5.90 5.43
N ASP A 279 -22.82 -4.99 5.82
CA ASP A 279 -23.08 -3.55 5.87
C ASP A 279 -22.38 -2.76 4.75
N ALA A 280 -21.79 -3.41 3.75
CA ALA A 280 -21.20 -2.68 2.63
C ALA A 280 -22.30 -2.03 1.77
N GLY A 281 -22.06 -0.79 1.37
CA GLY A 281 -22.81 -0.17 0.27
C GLY A 281 -22.60 -0.94 -1.05
N PRO A 282 -23.38 -0.60 -2.11
CA PRO A 282 -23.18 -1.19 -3.43
C PRO A 282 -21.76 -0.89 -3.93
N ASP A 283 -20.96 -1.95 -4.10
CA ASP A 283 -19.60 -1.84 -4.61
C ASP A 283 -19.24 -2.97 -5.58
N SER A 284 -18.14 -2.76 -6.28
CA SER A 284 -17.56 -3.68 -7.26
C SER A 284 -16.23 -4.24 -6.76
N TRP A 285 -16.16 -4.60 -5.47
CA TRP A 285 -14.92 -5.09 -4.85
C TRP A 285 -14.37 -6.36 -5.51
N TRP A 286 -15.23 -7.09 -6.22
CA TRP A 286 -14.83 -8.21 -7.07
C TRP A 286 -13.78 -7.80 -8.12
N ILE A 287 -13.74 -6.55 -8.59
CA ILE A 287 -12.72 -6.03 -9.51
C ILE A 287 -11.35 -6.02 -8.82
N GLY A 288 -11.24 -5.34 -7.68
CA GLY A 288 -9.99 -5.27 -6.91
C GLY A 288 -9.50 -6.65 -6.50
N THR A 289 -10.39 -7.49 -5.99
CA THR A 289 -10.03 -8.87 -5.59
C THR A 289 -9.64 -9.74 -6.78
N THR A 290 -10.26 -9.61 -7.96
CA THR A 290 -9.84 -10.33 -9.17
C THR A 290 -8.41 -9.97 -9.53
N LEU A 291 -8.09 -8.67 -9.60
CA LEU A 291 -6.74 -8.19 -9.89
C LEU A 291 -5.72 -8.75 -8.90
N ILE A 292 -6.03 -8.68 -7.60
CA ILE A 292 -5.14 -9.15 -6.54
C ILE A 292 -4.92 -10.67 -6.60
N HIS A 293 -5.97 -11.48 -6.79
CA HIS A 293 -5.83 -12.94 -6.89
C HIS A 293 -5.06 -13.37 -8.14
N VAL A 294 -5.33 -12.76 -9.29
CA VAL A 294 -4.64 -13.07 -10.55
C VAL A 294 -3.17 -12.66 -10.47
N ALA A 295 -2.86 -11.45 -9.98
CA ALA A 295 -1.50 -11.00 -9.77
C ALA A 295 -0.74 -11.93 -8.82
N ALA A 296 -1.31 -12.23 -7.65
CA ALA A 296 -0.70 -13.13 -6.67
C ALA A 296 -0.45 -14.53 -7.28
N GLY A 297 -1.41 -15.06 -8.04
CA GLY A 297 -1.29 -16.35 -8.73
C GLY A 297 -0.18 -16.37 -9.79
N ILE A 298 -0.07 -15.33 -10.62
CA ILE A 298 1.00 -15.21 -11.63
C ILE A 298 2.37 -15.17 -10.94
N GLY A 299 2.53 -14.32 -9.93
CA GLY A 299 3.77 -14.21 -9.18
C GLY A 299 4.16 -15.53 -8.51
N TYR A 300 3.19 -16.19 -7.87
CA TYR A 300 3.39 -17.50 -7.22
C TYR A 300 3.85 -18.56 -8.22
N GLY A 301 3.19 -18.65 -9.39
CA GLY A 301 3.54 -19.60 -10.45
C GLY A 301 4.92 -19.33 -11.05
N ALA A 302 5.30 -18.06 -11.21
CA ALA A 302 6.61 -17.68 -11.73
C ALA A 302 7.74 -18.06 -10.76
N ALA A 303 7.56 -17.77 -9.47
CA ALA A 303 8.54 -18.09 -8.43
C ALA A 303 8.69 -19.60 -8.24
N THR A 304 7.58 -20.30 -7.95
CA THR A 304 7.60 -21.77 -7.73
C THR A 304 8.04 -22.53 -8.98
N GLY A 305 7.63 -22.07 -10.16
CA GLY A 305 8.06 -22.63 -11.43
C GLY A 305 9.56 -22.54 -11.67
N LEU A 306 10.19 -21.44 -11.25
CA LEU A 306 11.63 -21.24 -11.39
C LEU A 306 12.41 -22.22 -10.50
N ILE A 307 11.97 -22.39 -9.24
CA ILE A 307 12.51 -23.41 -8.33
C ILE A 307 12.35 -24.80 -8.95
N GLY A 308 11.14 -25.12 -9.38
CA GLY A 308 10.82 -26.43 -9.96
C GLY A 308 11.66 -26.70 -11.21
N ALA A 309 11.82 -25.72 -12.09
CA ALA A 309 12.59 -25.84 -13.32
C ALA A 309 14.09 -26.08 -13.04
N VAL A 310 14.64 -25.36 -12.07
CA VAL A 310 16.02 -25.52 -11.58
C VAL A 310 16.22 -26.93 -11.01
N CYS A 311 15.40 -27.33 -10.04
CA CYS A 311 15.52 -28.63 -9.38
C CYS A 311 15.31 -29.79 -10.36
N ALA A 312 14.28 -29.71 -11.22
CA ALA A 312 14.01 -30.74 -12.21
C ALA A 312 15.13 -30.84 -13.26
N GLY A 313 15.69 -29.71 -13.70
CA GLY A 313 16.84 -29.68 -14.61
C GLY A 313 18.10 -30.27 -13.99
N ALA A 314 18.37 -29.97 -12.72
CA ALA A 314 19.49 -30.52 -11.96
C ALA A 314 19.32 -32.04 -11.78
N VAL A 315 18.21 -32.50 -11.19
CA VAL A 315 17.92 -33.94 -10.99
C VAL A 315 17.98 -34.71 -12.31
N TRP A 316 17.47 -34.14 -13.40
CA TRP A 316 17.53 -34.77 -14.72
C TRP A 316 18.96 -34.97 -15.25
N ARG A 317 19.90 -34.09 -14.88
CA ARG A 317 21.32 -34.19 -15.24
C ARG A 317 22.02 -35.34 -14.51
N TRP A 318 21.59 -35.70 -13.31
CA TRP A 318 22.16 -36.77 -12.48
C TRP A 318 21.51 -38.16 -12.70
N ARG A 319 20.56 -38.27 -13.64
CA ARG A 319 19.88 -39.55 -13.95
C ARG A 319 20.76 -40.75 -14.36
N PRO A 320 22.00 -40.63 -14.89
CA PRO A 320 22.72 -41.80 -15.43
C PRO A 320 22.91 -42.96 -14.44
N ALA A 321 22.72 -42.75 -13.14
CA ALA A 321 22.75 -43.79 -12.11
C ALA A 321 21.47 -44.65 -11.99
N LEU A 322 20.36 -44.32 -12.68
CA LEU A 322 19.05 -44.95 -12.50
C LEU A 322 18.43 -45.37 -13.86
N SER A 323 18.43 -46.67 -14.14
CA SER A 323 17.89 -47.26 -15.38
C SER A 323 16.37 -47.41 -15.34
N PHE A 324 15.62 -46.47 -15.93
CA PHE A 324 14.15 -46.56 -16.01
C PHE A 324 13.61 -46.63 -17.46
N PRO A 325 12.52 -47.40 -17.71
CA PRO A 325 11.81 -47.40 -18.99
C PRO A 325 11.26 -46.01 -19.37
N ARG A 326 11.09 -45.73 -20.68
CA ARG A 326 10.68 -44.41 -21.22
C ARG A 326 9.45 -43.80 -20.53
N ASN A 327 8.39 -44.58 -20.32
CA ASN A 327 7.17 -44.10 -19.64
C ASN A 327 7.36 -43.90 -18.13
N ALA A 328 8.27 -44.66 -17.51
CA ALA A 328 8.64 -44.47 -16.11
C ALA A 328 9.43 -43.17 -15.91
N SER A 329 10.35 -42.83 -16.81
CA SER A 329 11.15 -41.58 -16.70
C SER A 329 10.30 -40.29 -16.68
N ARG A 330 9.24 -40.23 -17.51
CA ARG A 330 8.28 -39.12 -17.51
C ARG A 330 7.47 -39.05 -16.21
N ARG A 331 7.05 -40.21 -15.69
CA ARG A 331 6.29 -40.30 -14.43
C ARG A 331 7.16 -39.90 -13.23
N TRP A 332 8.44 -40.28 -13.20
CA TRP A 332 9.37 -39.92 -12.13
C TRP A 332 9.71 -38.43 -12.11
N VAL A 333 9.92 -37.79 -13.27
CA VAL A 333 10.10 -36.32 -13.33
C VAL A 333 8.86 -35.60 -12.85
N MET A 334 7.68 -36.05 -13.28
CA MET A 334 6.42 -35.46 -12.84
C MET A 334 6.20 -35.67 -11.34
N ALA A 335 6.46 -36.87 -10.83
CA ALA A 335 6.35 -37.17 -9.40
C ALA A 335 7.35 -36.34 -8.58
N GLY A 336 8.61 -36.26 -9.00
CA GLY A 336 9.63 -35.44 -8.34
C GLY A 336 9.31 -33.95 -8.36
N ALA A 337 8.87 -33.42 -9.49
CA ALA A 337 8.44 -32.02 -9.61
C ALA A 337 7.19 -31.72 -8.76
N VAL A 338 6.21 -32.62 -8.73
CA VAL A 338 5.01 -32.49 -7.89
C VAL A 338 5.38 -32.55 -6.40
N VAL A 339 6.22 -33.49 -6.00
CA VAL A 339 6.70 -33.60 -4.61
C VAL A 339 7.45 -32.34 -4.21
N LEU A 340 8.36 -31.83 -5.05
CA LEU A 340 9.07 -30.57 -4.78
C LEU A 340 8.11 -29.37 -4.68
N LEU A 341 7.18 -29.23 -5.63
CA LEU A 341 6.24 -28.11 -5.64
C LEU A 341 5.20 -28.18 -4.52
N ALA A 342 4.89 -29.38 -4.02
CA ALA A 342 4.08 -29.58 -2.81
C ALA A 342 4.90 -29.41 -1.53
N ALA A 343 6.21 -29.72 -1.54
CA ALA A 343 7.11 -29.59 -0.41
C ALA A 343 7.42 -28.12 -0.06
N VAL A 344 7.56 -27.26 -1.07
CA VAL A 344 7.87 -25.84 -0.90
C VAL A 344 6.90 -25.11 0.05
N PRO A 345 5.57 -25.15 -0.18
CA PRO A 345 4.63 -24.50 0.75
C PRO A 345 4.37 -25.28 2.04
N THR A 346 4.69 -26.58 2.12
CA THR A 346 4.50 -27.40 3.33
C THR A 346 5.62 -27.26 4.36
N LEU A 347 6.86 -27.06 3.93
CA LEU A 347 8.02 -26.98 4.82
C LEU A 347 8.29 -25.57 5.37
N GLY A 348 7.73 -24.53 4.75
CA GLY A 348 7.89 -23.13 5.18
C GLY A 348 7.54 -22.84 6.65
N PRO A 349 6.40 -23.31 7.19
CA PRO A 349 5.99 -23.05 8.58
C PRO A 349 6.81 -23.74 9.66
N VAL A 350 7.49 -24.83 9.33
CA VAL A 350 8.32 -25.56 10.31
C VAL A 350 9.65 -24.82 10.54
N LEU A 351 10.03 -23.91 9.62
CA LEU A 351 11.30 -23.19 9.64
C LEU A 351 11.15 -21.72 10.08
N VAL A 352 9.94 -21.17 10.11
CA VAL A 352 9.66 -19.77 10.45
C VAL A 352 8.37 -19.71 11.27
N ASP A 353 8.44 -19.19 12.49
CA ASP A 353 7.26 -18.99 13.34
C ASP A 353 6.37 -17.89 12.71
N PHE A 354 5.13 -18.25 12.38
CA PHE A 354 4.20 -17.42 11.60
C PHE A 354 3.15 -16.74 12.47
N THR A 355 3.53 -16.32 13.68
CA THR A 355 2.67 -15.49 14.51
C THR A 355 2.37 -14.17 13.81
N THR A 356 1.17 -13.63 14.04
CA THR A 356 0.83 -12.23 13.76
C THR A 356 1.93 -11.31 14.28
N THR A 357 2.19 -10.18 13.59
CA THR A 357 3.11 -9.16 14.12
C THR A 357 2.64 -8.81 15.53
N PRO A 358 3.46 -9.02 16.57
CA PRO A 358 3.03 -8.77 17.94
C PRO A 358 2.61 -7.31 18.09
N GLY A 359 1.50 -7.07 18.80
CA GLY A 359 1.06 -5.72 19.14
C GLY A 359 1.88 -5.07 20.26
N PRO A 360 1.47 -3.89 20.75
CA PRO A 360 2.02 -3.29 21.96
C PRO A 360 1.85 -4.21 23.17
N GLN A 361 2.70 -4.03 24.18
CA GLN A 361 2.57 -4.71 25.47
C GLN A 361 1.69 -3.89 26.42
N GLN A 362 1.00 -4.59 27.32
CA GLN A 362 0.28 -3.93 28.41
C GLN A 362 1.25 -3.15 29.30
N VAL A 363 0.87 -1.93 29.68
CA VAL A 363 1.63 -1.08 30.61
C VAL A 363 0.72 -0.74 31.79
N ALA A 364 1.29 -0.70 32.99
CA ALA A 364 0.55 -0.32 34.19
C ALA A 364 0.03 1.12 34.06
N ALA A 365 -1.25 1.31 34.40
CA ALA A 365 -1.85 2.64 34.43
C ALA A 365 -1.16 3.54 35.47
N VAL A 366 -0.97 4.80 35.13
CA VAL A 366 -0.47 5.83 36.03
C VAL A 366 -1.61 6.73 36.52
N THR A 367 -1.35 7.48 37.59
CA THR A 367 -2.31 8.46 38.11
C THR A 367 -2.53 9.58 37.09
N ALA A 368 -3.78 10.01 36.94
CA ALA A 368 -4.16 11.11 36.06
C ALA A 368 -3.44 12.42 36.46
N SER A 369 -2.96 13.15 35.46
CA SER A 369 -2.32 14.46 35.61
C SER A 369 -3.33 15.60 35.76
N GLY A 370 -4.59 15.38 35.37
CA GLY A 370 -5.65 16.39 35.40
C GLY A 370 -5.72 17.27 34.14
N GLY A 371 -4.93 16.95 33.11
CA GLY A 371 -4.96 17.59 31.79
C GLY A 371 -5.16 16.59 30.64
N LEU A 372 -4.63 16.92 29.47
CA LEU A 372 -4.44 15.92 28.42
C LEU A 372 -3.38 14.92 28.88
N GLU A 373 -3.75 13.65 28.86
CA GLU A 373 -2.87 12.57 29.28
C GLU A 373 -2.01 12.14 28.11
N ARG A 374 -0.77 11.73 28.39
CA ARG A 374 0.08 11.12 27.36
C ARG A 374 -0.65 9.93 26.73
N LEU A 375 -0.64 9.87 25.40
CA LEU A 375 -1.20 8.75 24.65
C LEU A 375 -0.20 7.61 24.48
N HIS A 376 -0.72 6.40 24.44
CA HIS A 376 0.00 5.18 24.06
C HIS A 376 -0.99 4.16 23.51
N LEU A 377 -0.49 3.09 22.88
CA LEU A 377 -1.36 2.02 22.42
C LEU A 377 -1.64 1.01 23.54
N LEU A 378 -2.92 0.71 23.72
CA LEU A 378 -3.37 -0.41 24.54
C LEU A 378 -3.45 -1.67 23.67
N PRO A 379 -3.01 -2.85 24.17
CA PRO A 379 -3.03 -4.09 23.40
C PRO A 379 -4.43 -4.59 23.09
N ALA A 380 -4.53 -5.40 22.03
CA ALA A 380 -5.75 -6.13 21.70
C ALA A 380 -6.22 -7.00 22.88
N ALA A 381 -7.54 -7.09 23.10
CA ALA A 381 -8.11 -7.81 24.24
C ALA A 381 -7.91 -9.34 24.14
N ASP A 382 -7.98 -9.92 22.94
CA ASP A 382 -7.93 -11.37 22.71
C ASP A 382 -7.07 -11.79 21.48
N GLY A 383 -6.22 -10.89 20.99
CA GLY A 383 -5.39 -11.10 19.81
C GLY A 383 -6.13 -11.15 18.46
N LYS A 384 -7.48 -11.02 18.45
CA LYS A 384 -8.30 -10.87 17.24
C LYS A 384 -8.69 -9.42 17.00
N ASP A 385 -8.82 -8.64 18.07
CA ASP A 385 -9.08 -7.21 18.00
C ASP A 385 -7.82 -6.41 17.61
N LEU A 386 -8.03 -5.15 17.22
CA LEU A 386 -6.95 -4.21 17.04
C LEU A 386 -6.44 -3.71 18.39
N PRO A 387 -5.14 -3.44 18.53
CA PRO A 387 -4.67 -2.44 19.48
C PRO A 387 -5.42 -1.12 19.28
N VAL A 388 -5.66 -0.38 20.35
CA VAL A 388 -6.39 0.88 20.29
C VAL A 388 -5.59 1.99 20.91
N ILE A 389 -5.84 3.22 20.47
CA ILE A 389 -5.27 4.41 21.11
C ILE A 389 -5.89 4.53 22.51
N GLY A 390 -5.03 4.68 23.51
CA GLY A 390 -5.43 4.97 24.88
C GLY A 390 -4.51 6.00 25.52
N ASP A 391 -4.79 6.30 26.77
CA ASP A 391 -3.92 7.14 27.59
C ASP A 391 -3.18 6.33 28.65
N VAL A 392 -2.14 6.93 29.21
CA VAL A 392 -1.33 6.33 30.28
C VAL A 392 -2.10 5.97 31.54
N THR A 393 -3.34 6.43 31.69
CA THR A 393 -4.22 6.08 32.82
C THR A 393 -5.05 4.82 32.54
N GLY A 394 -4.83 4.19 31.38
CA GLY A 394 -5.45 2.92 30.97
C GLY A 394 -6.81 3.08 30.28
N ARG A 395 -7.21 4.31 29.93
CA ARG A 395 -8.48 4.56 29.22
C ARG A 395 -8.29 4.43 27.72
N GLN A 396 -9.30 3.93 27.01
CA GLN A 396 -9.36 4.03 25.56
C GLN A 396 -9.73 5.46 25.16
N VAL A 397 -9.08 5.98 24.11
CA VAL A 397 -9.26 7.35 23.62
C VAL A 397 -9.65 7.29 22.14
N ILE A 398 -10.75 7.96 21.77
CA ILE A 398 -11.18 8.08 20.36
C ILE A 398 -10.85 9.50 19.88
N LEU A 399 -9.91 9.61 18.94
CA LEU A 399 -9.44 10.90 18.40
C LEU A 399 -10.25 11.32 17.16
N ARG A 400 -11.19 12.26 17.30
CA ARG A 400 -12.03 12.80 16.20
C ARG A 400 -11.79 14.28 16.01
N GLY A 401 -11.53 14.67 14.77
CA GLY A 401 -11.09 16.01 14.48
C GLY A 401 -11.07 16.37 13.01
N VAL A 402 -10.20 17.33 12.69
CA VAL A 402 -10.04 17.94 11.38
C VAL A 402 -8.57 18.11 11.03
N ASN A 403 -8.28 18.15 9.73
CA ASN A 403 -7.00 18.60 9.21
C ASN A 403 -6.89 20.12 9.30
N VAL A 404 -5.70 20.61 9.64
CA VAL A 404 -5.35 22.01 9.88
C VAL A 404 -4.14 22.32 9.02
N ASN A 405 -4.37 22.91 7.84
CA ASN A 405 -3.37 23.15 6.79
C ASN A 405 -2.75 24.56 6.82
N GLN A 406 -3.07 25.37 7.82
CA GLN A 406 -2.71 26.79 7.85
C GLN A 406 -1.21 27.05 8.00
N LEU A 407 -0.43 26.04 8.40
CA LEU A 407 1.03 26.13 8.50
C LEU A 407 1.75 25.50 7.30
N ILE A 408 1.01 24.93 6.33
CA ILE A 408 1.58 24.33 5.13
C ILE A 408 2.13 25.41 4.19
N ASP A 409 3.27 25.11 3.59
CA ASP A 409 3.92 25.94 2.58
C ASP A 409 3.44 25.57 1.18
N TYR A 410 2.28 26.10 0.81
CA TYR A 410 1.71 25.89 -0.53
C TYR A 410 2.38 26.75 -1.60
N TYR A 411 2.46 26.19 -2.80
CA TYR A 411 2.82 26.89 -4.02
C TYR A 411 1.81 28.00 -4.31
N GLN A 412 2.32 29.21 -4.49
CA GLN A 412 1.50 30.38 -4.78
C GLN A 412 1.45 30.62 -6.28
N ARG A 413 0.34 30.19 -6.91
CA ARG A 413 0.06 30.50 -8.32
C ARG A 413 -0.07 32.00 -8.55
N ASP A 414 -0.72 32.70 -7.63
CA ASP A 414 -0.80 34.16 -7.58
C ASP A 414 -0.38 34.61 -6.18
N PRO A 415 0.79 35.24 -6.01
CA PRO A 415 1.27 35.70 -4.70
C PRO A 415 0.39 36.75 -4.02
N SER A 416 -0.56 37.36 -4.74
CA SER A 416 -1.50 38.32 -4.16
C SER A 416 -2.70 37.65 -3.46
N ILE A 417 -2.91 36.35 -3.67
CA ILE A 417 -4.01 35.58 -3.10
C ILE A 417 -3.44 34.56 -2.10
N PRO A 418 -3.73 34.69 -0.80
CA PRO A 418 -3.24 33.76 0.21
C PRO A 418 -3.66 32.32 -0.06
N ALA A 419 -2.70 31.39 -0.02
CA ALA A 419 -2.96 29.96 -0.16
C ALA A 419 -3.52 29.32 1.13
N THR A 420 -3.25 29.95 2.27
CA THR A 420 -3.72 29.54 3.59
C THR A 420 -4.44 30.69 4.29
N GLU A 421 -5.36 30.35 5.18
CA GLU A 421 -5.92 31.30 6.13
C GLU A 421 -5.06 31.37 7.42
N PRO A 422 -5.08 32.47 8.19
CA PRO A 422 -4.43 32.51 9.49
C PRO A 422 -5.00 31.48 10.47
N LEU A 423 -4.12 30.82 11.22
CA LEU A 423 -4.48 29.97 12.36
C LEU A 423 -4.52 30.80 13.64
N THR A 424 -5.64 30.77 14.36
CA THR A 424 -5.86 31.55 15.58
C THR A 424 -6.32 30.67 16.74
N ASP A 425 -6.21 31.17 17.98
CA ASP A 425 -6.74 30.45 19.15
C ASP A 425 -8.25 30.18 19.04
N ASN A 426 -8.97 31.10 18.40
CA ASN A 426 -10.41 30.94 18.16
C ASN A 426 -10.73 29.77 17.22
N ASP A 427 -9.81 29.38 16.32
CA ASP A 427 -9.99 28.18 15.51
C ASP A 427 -10.08 26.93 16.39
N PHE A 428 -9.16 26.78 17.35
CA PHE A 428 -9.19 25.67 18.30
C PHE A 428 -10.40 25.72 19.24
N ALA A 429 -10.82 26.92 19.65
CA ALA A 429 -12.05 27.09 20.42
C ALA A 429 -13.29 26.62 19.63
N GLN A 430 -13.36 26.94 18.32
CA GLN A 430 -14.45 26.51 17.44
C GLN A 430 -14.40 24.99 17.16
N MET A 431 -13.21 24.42 16.98
CA MET A 431 -13.04 22.96 16.88
C MET A 431 -13.55 22.26 18.14
N ALA A 432 -13.18 22.76 19.32
CA ALA A 432 -13.67 22.23 20.60
C ALA A 432 -15.20 22.39 20.74
N ALA A 433 -15.78 23.48 20.22
CA ALA A 433 -17.23 23.70 20.17
C ALA A 433 -17.97 22.69 19.30
N MET A 434 -17.31 22.13 18.29
CA MET A 434 -17.83 21.02 17.49
C MET A 434 -17.60 19.66 18.16
N GLY A 435 -16.92 19.62 19.30
CA GLY A 435 -16.61 18.41 20.04
C GLY A 435 -15.32 17.73 19.64
N PHE A 436 -14.55 18.29 18.70
CA PHE A 436 -13.27 17.72 18.31
C PHE A 436 -12.30 17.65 19.49
N ASN A 437 -11.45 16.63 19.47
CA ASN A 437 -10.40 16.41 20.45
C ASN A 437 -9.03 16.13 19.82
N VAL A 438 -8.92 16.22 18.50
CA VAL A 438 -7.65 16.14 17.78
C VAL A 438 -7.63 17.13 16.61
N ALA A 439 -6.45 17.65 16.26
CA ALA A 439 -6.16 18.35 15.03
C ALA A 439 -4.97 17.68 14.33
N ARG A 440 -5.10 17.31 13.05
CA ARG A 440 -3.95 16.90 12.22
C ARG A 440 -3.33 18.16 11.65
N LEU A 441 -2.24 18.61 12.25
CA LEU A 441 -1.58 19.87 11.92
C LEU A 441 -0.52 19.62 10.85
N GLY A 442 -0.83 20.02 9.62
CA GLY A 442 0.09 19.92 8.50
C GLY A 442 1.26 20.90 8.65
N MET A 443 2.47 20.37 8.56
CA MET A 443 3.72 21.11 8.52
C MET A 443 4.52 20.71 7.28
N SER A 444 5.31 21.63 6.74
CA SER A 444 6.08 21.39 5.51
C SER A 444 7.58 21.28 5.79
N TRP A 445 8.20 20.25 5.23
CA TRP A 445 9.67 20.11 5.26
C TRP A 445 10.37 21.33 4.68
N SER A 446 9.81 21.93 3.63
CA SER A 446 10.33 23.15 2.99
C SER A 446 10.47 24.34 3.95
N ARG A 447 9.67 24.39 5.01
CA ARG A 447 9.76 25.44 6.05
C ARG A 447 10.53 25.01 7.28
N LEU A 448 10.55 23.72 7.60
CA LEU A 448 11.42 23.20 8.67
C LEU A 448 12.89 23.33 8.29
N GLU A 449 13.25 23.06 7.03
CA GLU A 449 14.61 23.03 6.51
C GLU A 449 14.70 23.77 5.16
N PRO A 450 14.52 25.11 5.15
CA PRO A 450 14.50 25.90 3.91
C PRO A 450 15.83 25.85 3.17
N LEU A 451 16.93 25.76 3.91
CA LEU A 451 18.28 25.51 3.40
C LEU A 451 18.80 24.21 4.01
N ARG A 452 19.53 23.44 3.21
CA ARG A 452 20.01 22.12 3.60
C ARG A 452 20.84 22.19 4.89
N GLY A 453 20.42 21.44 5.91
CA GLY A 453 21.03 21.37 7.24
C GLY A 453 20.76 22.55 8.15
N GLU A 454 19.99 23.55 7.71
CA GLU A 454 19.65 24.75 8.48
C GLU A 454 18.16 24.73 8.84
N PHE A 455 17.85 24.41 10.11
CA PHE A 455 16.48 24.33 10.59
C PHE A 455 15.92 25.70 11.01
N ASP A 456 14.65 25.97 10.70
CA ASP A 456 13.96 27.22 11.04
C ASP A 456 13.30 27.14 12.43
N ASP A 457 13.99 27.67 13.44
CA ASP A 457 13.45 27.83 14.82
C ASP A 457 12.17 28.68 14.85
N SER A 458 11.99 29.63 13.93
CA SER A 458 10.81 30.50 13.89
C SER A 458 9.57 29.74 13.43
N TYR A 459 9.74 28.84 12.45
CA TYR A 459 8.66 27.95 12.04
C TYR A 459 8.34 26.91 13.12
N LEU A 460 9.35 26.32 13.76
CA LEU A 460 9.12 25.41 14.89
C LEU A 460 8.35 26.08 16.04
N ARG A 461 8.63 27.36 16.34
CA ARG A 461 7.85 28.14 17.32
C ARG A 461 6.40 28.37 16.91
N GLN A 462 6.10 28.51 15.62
CA GLN A 462 4.70 28.61 15.15
C GLN A 462 3.95 27.29 15.38
N ILE A 463 4.61 26.15 15.11
CA ILE A 463 4.06 24.81 15.40
C ILE A 463 3.83 24.67 16.91
N SER A 464 4.82 25.04 17.74
CA SER A 464 4.70 24.99 19.20
C SER A 464 3.57 25.87 19.74
N ALA A 465 3.36 27.06 19.19
CA ALA A 465 2.24 27.94 19.53
C ALA A 465 0.87 27.33 19.16
N ALA A 466 0.77 26.69 18.00
CA ALA A 466 -0.44 25.97 17.58
C ALA A 466 -0.74 24.78 18.52
N VAL A 467 0.28 23.99 18.88
CA VAL A 467 0.16 22.89 19.85
C VAL A 467 -0.28 23.40 21.23
N ALA A 468 0.30 24.51 21.71
CA ALA A 468 -0.08 25.10 22.98
C ALA A 468 -1.53 25.61 22.99
N SER A 469 -1.98 26.22 21.89
CA SER A 469 -3.38 26.65 21.75
C SER A 469 -4.34 25.46 21.69
N ALA A 470 -4.04 24.43 20.89
CA ALA A 470 -4.81 23.18 20.86
C ALA A 470 -4.94 22.56 22.27
N LYS A 471 -3.82 22.48 23.00
CA LYS A 471 -3.76 21.97 24.37
C LYS A 471 -4.68 22.75 25.33
N ALA A 472 -4.69 24.08 25.23
CA ALA A 472 -5.55 24.94 26.05
C ALA A 472 -7.05 24.65 25.85
N HIS A 473 -7.43 24.14 24.67
CA HIS A 473 -8.80 23.73 24.33
C HIS A 473 -9.05 22.22 24.46
N GLY A 474 -8.11 21.47 25.05
CA GLY A 474 -8.23 20.03 25.24
C GLY A 474 -8.24 19.23 23.94
N ILE A 475 -7.48 19.70 22.96
CA ILE A 475 -7.31 19.10 21.62
C ILE A 475 -5.87 18.55 21.52
N TYR A 476 -5.75 17.28 21.19
CA TYR A 476 -4.46 16.67 20.83
C TYR A 476 -4.03 17.12 19.43
N VAL A 477 -2.73 17.05 19.13
CA VAL A 477 -2.18 17.37 17.81
C VAL A 477 -1.45 16.17 17.24
N VAL A 478 -1.85 15.74 16.05
CA VAL A 478 -1.02 14.87 15.20
C VAL A 478 -0.20 15.79 14.31
N LEU A 479 1.13 15.77 14.45
CA LEU A 479 2.03 16.57 13.63
C LEU A 479 2.28 15.82 12.33
N ASP A 480 1.88 16.39 11.21
CA ASP A 480 1.90 15.75 9.91
C ASP A 480 2.92 16.39 8.98
N MET A 481 3.90 15.61 8.53
CA MET A 481 4.84 16.05 7.49
C MET A 481 4.14 16.00 6.13
N HIS A 482 3.39 17.08 5.87
CA HIS A 482 2.50 17.20 4.75
C HIS A 482 3.28 17.45 3.46
N GLN A 483 2.80 16.81 2.39
CA GLN A 483 3.23 17.05 1.03
C GLN A 483 2.10 16.65 0.09
N ASP A 484 1.98 17.39 -1.01
CA ASP A 484 1.20 16.96 -2.16
C ASP A 484 2.10 16.95 -3.39
N ALA A 485 2.04 15.87 -4.16
CA ALA A 485 2.86 15.68 -5.36
C ALA A 485 4.32 16.14 -5.16
N TRP A 486 4.93 15.77 -4.03
CA TRP A 486 6.28 16.07 -3.56
C TRP A 486 6.59 17.49 -3.09
N GLY A 487 6.22 18.56 -3.80
CA GLY A 487 6.62 19.91 -3.39
C GLY A 487 6.40 21.07 -4.36
N ASN A 488 6.58 22.29 -3.83
CA ASN A 488 6.44 23.57 -4.54
C ASN A 488 7.33 23.67 -5.79
N ALA A 489 8.56 23.16 -5.68
CA ALA A 489 9.59 23.32 -6.69
C ALA A 489 9.33 22.52 -7.99
N LEU A 490 8.25 21.73 -8.04
CA LEU A 490 7.85 20.98 -9.23
C LEU A 490 7.06 21.78 -10.26
N ALA A 491 6.60 22.98 -9.92
CA ALA A 491 5.91 23.86 -10.86
C ALA A 491 6.76 24.13 -12.12
N ARG A 492 6.24 23.82 -13.31
CA ARG A 492 6.86 24.16 -14.60
C ARG A 492 5.82 24.65 -15.61
N PRO A 493 5.12 25.76 -15.35
CA PRO A 493 4.01 26.23 -16.19
C PRO A 493 4.40 26.52 -17.65
N ALA A 494 5.69 26.79 -17.93
CA ALA A 494 6.19 27.02 -19.28
C ALA A 494 6.57 25.75 -20.07
N GLN A 495 6.53 24.56 -19.43
CA GLN A 495 6.83 23.29 -20.10
C GLN A 495 5.85 23.07 -21.25
N GLN A 496 6.37 22.73 -22.43
CA GLN A 496 5.51 22.27 -23.52
C GLN A 496 5.22 20.78 -23.34
N CYS A 497 3.93 20.46 -23.23
CA CYS A 497 3.42 19.11 -23.07
C CYS A 497 2.61 18.70 -24.30
N GLY A 498 2.66 17.42 -24.66
CA GLY A 498 1.96 16.86 -25.82
C GLY A 498 1.03 15.71 -25.42
N GLY A 499 0.24 15.20 -26.37
CA GLY A 499 -0.54 13.98 -26.16
C GLY A 499 -1.65 14.07 -25.11
N GLY A 500 -2.21 15.27 -24.88
CA GLY A 500 -3.26 15.50 -23.89
C GLY A 500 -2.76 15.66 -22.45
N THR A 501 -1.45 15.80 -22.26
CA THR A 501 -0.84 16.11 -20.94
C THR A 501 -0.69 17.62 -20.74
N GLU A 502 -0.65 18.04 -19.48
CA GLU A 502 -0.50 19.42 -19.05
C GLU A 502 0.80 19.61 -18.25
N PRO A 503 1.34 20.82 -18.14
CA PRO A 503 2.51 21.07 -17.29
C PRO A 503 2.23 20.78 -15.81
N THR A 504 3.25 20.33 -15.07
CA THR A 504 3.13 20.18 -13.61
C THR A 504 2.92 21.53 -12.94
N LYS A 505 2.00 21.54 -11.97
CA LYS A 505 1.79 22.65 -11.03
C LYS A 505 2.64 22.43 -9.78
N GLY A 506 2.85 23.49 -9.00
CA GLY A 506 3.42 23.34 -7.66
C GLY A 506 2.32 23.06 -6.65
N TRP A 507 2.70 22.41 -5.54
CA TRP A 507 1.79 21.91 -4.51
C TRP A 507 2.30 22.29 -3.12
N ASP A 508 2.91 21.39 -2.36
CA ASP A 508 3.55 21.65 -1.06
C ASP A 508 4.40 20.45 -0.59
N GLY A 509 5.26 20.67 0.40
CA GLY A 509 6.04 19.60 1.03
C GLY A 509 7.55 19.82 1.03
N ALA A 510 8.27 19.17 0.12
CA ALA A 510 9.73 19.16 0.10
C ALA A 510 10.34 20.50 -0.36
N PRO A 511 11.49 20.91 0.21
CA PRO A 511 12.22 22.09 -0.24
C PRO A 511 12.78 21.92 -1.65
N ALA A 512 13.06 23.05 -2.31
CA ALA A 512 13.62 23.06 -3.66
C ALA A 512 14.95 22.31 -3.76
N TRP A 513 15.83 22.42 -2.76
CA TRP A 513 17.14 21.76 -2.74
C TRP A 513 17.03 20.23 -2.64
N ALA A 514 15.92 19.70 -2.11
CA ALA A 514 15.63 18.27 -2.04
C ALA A 514 14.83 17.76 -3.26
N THR A 515 14.39 18.64 -4.15
CA THR A 515 13.55 18.29 -5.31
C THR A 515 14.40 17.89 -6.51
N LEU A 516 14.81 16.62 -6.52
CA LEU A 516 15.66 16.05 -7.57
C LEU A 516 14.79 15.34 -8.62
N THR A 517 14.58 15.96 -9.78
CA THR A 517 13.79 15.38 -10.90
C THR A 517 14.65 14.87 -12.05
N ASP A 518 15.96 15.08 -12.00
CA ASP A 518 16.96 14.61 -12.96
C ASP A 518 16.62 14.89 -14.43
N GLY A 519 15.98 16.04 -14.68
CA GLY A 519 15.62 16.49 -16.03
C GLY A 519 14.46 15.71 -16.65
N THR A 520 13.72 14.91 -15.87
CA THR A 520 12.52 14.21 -16.35
C THR A 520 11.42 15.19 -16.73
N LEU A 521 10.48 14.71 -17.57
CA LEU A 521 9.43 15.55 -18.12
C LEU A 521 8.46 16.02 -17.03
N HIS A 522 8.26 17.33 -16.95
CA HIS A 522 7.30 17.98 -16.06
C HIS A 522 5.93 18.10 -16.72
N CYS A 523 5.39 16.97 -17.17
CA CYS A 523 4.04 16.86 -17.73
C CYS A 523 3.23 15.86 -16.92
N GLN A 524 1.99 16.20 -16.61
CA GLN A 524 1.05 15.41 -15.84
C GLN A 524 -0.21 15.12 -16.68
N PHE A 525 -0.97 14.12 -16.27
CA PHE A 525 -2.28 13.82 -16.84
C PHE A 525 -3.31 13.79 -15.70
N LEU A 526 -4.37 12.98 -15.82
CA LEU A 526 -5.52 12.88 -14.89
C LEU A 526 -5.17 12.89 -13.39
N ALA A 527 -3.97 12.48 -12.97
CA ALA A 527 -3.51 12.57 -11.59
C ALA A 527 -2.12 13.21 -11.48
N ARG A 528 -1.96 14.16 -10.54
CA ARG A 528 -0.71 14.88 -10.25
C ARG A 528 0.42 13.94 -9.84
N ASP A 529 0.11 12.92 -9.03
CA ASP A 529 1.08 12.01 -8.42
C ASP A 529 1.71 11.01 -9.41
N LEU A 530 1.13 10.93 -10.62
CA LEU A 530 1.63 10.09 -11.72
C LEU A 530 2.56 10.84 -12.67
N ALA A 531 2.85 12.13 -12.42
CA ALA A 531 3.77 12.89 -13.25
C ALA A 531 5.20 12.29 -13.18
N PRO A 532 5.95 12.19 -14.30
CA PRO A 532 7.29 11.59 -14.31
C PRO A 532 8.26 12.29 -13.36
N ALA A 533 8.16 13.63 -13.27
CA ALA A 533 8.95 14.44 -12.35
C ALA A 533 8.66 14.12 -10.87
N VAL A 534 7.39 13.91 -10.52
CA VAL A 534 6.95 13.53 -9.16
C VAL A 534 7.47 12.13 -8.82
N ALA A 535 7.22 11.15 -9.70
CA ALA A 535 7.70 9.78 -9.52
C ALA A 535 9.24 9.72 -9.39
N THR A 536 9.96 10.58 -10.11
CA THR A 536 11.43 10.67 -10.01
C THR A 536 11.88 11.28 -8.69
N ALA A 537 11.25 12.37 -8.24
CA ALA A 537 11.56 13.00 -6.96
C ALA A 537 11.38 12.01 -5.79
N PHE A 538 10.25 11.31 -5.74
CA PHE A 538 10.03 10.24 -4.76
C PHE A 538 11.04 9.10 -4.87
N SER A 539 11.42 8.70 -6.09
CA SER A 539 12.43 7.66 -6.27
C SER A 539 13.78 8.07 -5.70
N ASN A 540 14.19 9.30 -5.96
CA ASN A 540 15.43 9.87 -5.44
C ASN A 540 15.39 9.98 -3.91
N PHE A 541 14.23 10.30 -3.34
CA PHE A 541 14.03 10.25 -1.90
C PHE A 541 14.17 8.83 -1.36
N TYR A 542 13.46 7.86 -1.91
CA TYR A 542 13.51 6.48 -1.43
C TYR A 542 14.91 5.86 -1.51
N THR A 543 15.73 6.28 -2.48
CA THR A 543 17.12 5.83 -2.64
C THR A 543 18.13 6.67 -1.85
N ASP A 544 17.65 7.64 -1.06
CA ASP A 544 18.47 8.59 -0.31
C ASP A 544 19.53 9.29 -1.19
N ARG A 545 19.13 9.63 -2.42
CA ARG A 545 19.98 10.35 -3.38
C ARG A 545 20.44 11.66 -2.76
N ASP A 546 21.74 11.90 -2.79
CA ASP A 546 22.38 13.06 -2.17
C ASP A 546 22.04 13.25 -0.68
N GLY A 547 21.60 12.20 0.02
CA GLY A 547 21.24 12.24 1.44
C GLY A 547 19.89 12.88 1.75
N ILE A 548 19.01 13.13 0.77
CA ILE A 548 17.77 13.90 1.00
C ILE A 548 16.78 13.20 1.96
N GLN A 549 16.75 11.86 2.00
CA GLN A 549 15.92 11.15 2.98
C GLN A 549 16.55 11.21 4.37
N SER A 550 17.88 11.09 4.44
CA SER A 550 18.62 11.31 5.68
C SER A 550 18.34 12.70 6.25
N GLU A 551 18.20 13.73 5.41
CA GLU A 551 17.84 15.08 5.85
C GLU A 551 16.42 15.19 6.41
N LEU A 552 15.42 14.61 5.73
CA LEU A 552 14.06 14.58 6.29
C LEU A 552 14.01 13.84 7.64
N ILE A 553 14.79 12.76 7.79
CA ILE A 553 14.93 12.05 9.07
C ILE A 553 15.55 12.96 10.14
N ARG A 554 16.50 13.83 9.78
CA ARG A 554 17.04 14.86 10.71
C ARG A 554 15.99 15.91 11.06
N ALA A 555 15.17 16.35 10.11
CA ALA A 555 14.06 17.27 10.37
C ALA A 555 13.05 16.66 11.35
N TRP A 556 12.73 15.37 11.20
CA TRP A 556 11.90 14.65 12.17
C TRP A 556 12.52 14.58 13.56
N ALA A 557 13.81 14.28 13.66
CA ALA A 557 14.52 14.28 14.94
C ALA A 557 14.53 15.68 15.60
N TYR A 558 14.63 16.75 14.79
CA TYR A 558 14.56 18.13 15.26
C TYR A 558 13.18 18.46 15.86
N VAL A 559 12.08 18.14 15.16
CA VAL A 559 10.71 18.30 15.66
C VAL A 559 10.44 17.43 16.89
N ALA A 560 10.81 16.15 16.86
CA ALA A 560 10.55 15.21 17.95
C ALA A 560 11.28 15.59 19.25
N ARG A 561 12.45 16.23 19.15
CA ARG A 561 13.19 16.70 20.33
C ARG A 561 12.46 17.85 21.04
N GLU A 562 11.86 18.78 20.29
CA GLU A 562 11.07 19.89 20.84
C GLU A 562 9.85 19.37 21.60
N PHE A 563 9.14 18.42 21.01
CA PHE A 563 7.88 17.90 21.57
C PHE A 563 8.05 16.69 22.47
N ALA A 564 9.28 16.28 22.80
CA ALA A 564 9.58 15.04 23.53
C ALA A 564 8.77 14.86 24.84
N ASN A 565 8.43 15.96 25.52
CA ASN A 565 7.69 15.97 26.79
C ASN A 565 6.26 16.53 26.68
N GLU A 566 5.72 16.75 25.49
CA GLU A 566 4.44 17.44 25.30
C GLU A 566 3.26 16.44 25.14
N PRO A 567 2.46 16.17 26.19
CA PRO A 567 1.36 15.20 26.13
C PRO A 567 0.24 15.59 25.15
N ALA A 568 0.13 16.87 24.76
CA ALA A 568 -0.83 17.29 23.76
C ALA A 568 -0.45 16.83 22.34
N VAL A 569 0.82 16.51 22.07
CA VAL A 569 1.17 15.85 20.82
C VAL A 569 0.72 14.39 20.92
N ALA A 570 -0.24 13.99 20.09
CA ALA A 570 -0.67 12.59 19.99
C ALA A 570 0.42 11.74 19.34
N GLY A 571 1.10 12.30 18.35
CA GLY A 571 2.15 11.61 17.61
C GLY A 571 2.54 12.30 16.31
N TYR A 572 3.32 11.57 15.52
CA TYR A 572 3.96 12.05 14.29
C TYR A 572 3.45 11.25 13.10
N ASP A 573 2.83 11.92 12.12
CA ASP A 573 2.42 11.35 10.84
C ASP A 573 3.53 11.53 9.82
N LEU A 574 4.22 10.41 9.52
CA LEU A 574 5.61 10.43 9.07
C LEU A 574 5.82 11.00 7.68
N LEU A 575 4.83 10.89 6.80
CA LEU A 575 4.82 11.45 5.46
C LEU A 575 3.40 11.31 4.88
N ASN A 576 2.73 12.43 4.60
CA ASN A 576 1.43 12.46 3.95
C ASN A 576 1.47 11.78 2.58
N GLU A 577 0.47 10.97 2.24
CA GLU A 577 0.22 10.32 0.95
C GLU A 577 1.48 10.02 0.10
N PRO A 578 2.41 9.17 0.58
CA PRO A 578 3.69 8.97 -0.08
C PRO A 578 3.51 8.57 -1.55
N GLY A 579 4.19 9.26 -2.45
CA GLY A 579 4.13 8.97 -3.88
C GLY A 579 4.73 7.61 -4.23
N ILE A 580 4.25 7.02 -5.33
CA ILE A 580 4.57 5.63 -5.71
C ILE A 580 5.99 5.41 -6.23
N GLY A 581 6.73 6.49 -6.53
CA GLY A 581 8.04 6.44 -7.20
C GLY A 581 7.98 5.84 -8.61
N ALA A 582 9.15 5.62 -9.21
CA ALA A 582 9.29 5.24 -10.63
C ALA A 582 9.32 3.71 -10.86
N ASN A 583 9.59 2.90 -9.84
CA ASN A 583 9.50 1.44 -9.92
C ASN A 583 8.51 0.88 -8.87
N PRO A 584 7.21 1.20 -8.97
CA PRO A 584 6.22 0.55 -8.13
C PRO A 584 6.24 -0.96 -8.42
N PRO A 585 6.12 -1.81 -7.38
CA PRO A 585 5.79 -1.47 -6.00
C PRO A 585 7.01 -1.41 -5.06
N VAL A 586 8.25 -1.53 -5.56
CA VAL A 586 9.47 -1.48 -4.72
C VAL A 586 9.62 -0.10 -4.08
N SER A 587 9.37 0.97 -4.83
CA SER A 587 9.32 2.34 -4.27
C SER A 587 8.11 2.57 -3.36
N SER A 588 6.93 2.06 -3.70
CA SER A 588 5.69 2.43 -2.99
C SER A 588 5.54 1.81 -1.59
N ALA A 589 6.11 0.64 -1.32
CA ALA A 589 5.87 -0.04 -0.04
C ALA A 589 7.12 -0.53 0.68
N LEU A 590 8.05 -1.20 -0.02
CA LEU A 590 9.25 -1.72 0.65
C LEU A 590 10.19 -0.61 1.11
N LEU A 591 10.53 0.30 0.19
CA LEU A 591 11.41 1.42 0.52
C LEU A 591 10.71 2.45 1.40
N LEU A 592 9.38 2.56 1.30
CA LEU A 592 8.58 3.34 2.23
C LEU A 592 8.66 2.78 3.67
N GLY A 593 8.50 1.46 3.85
CA GLY A 593 8.69 0.83 5.16
C GLY A 593 10.11 1.01 5.72
N ARG A 594 11.15 0.98 4.87
CA ARG A 594 12.54 1.30 5.27
C ARG A 594 12.66 2.73 5.78
N TYR A 595 12.06 3.69 5.08
CA TYR A 595 12.04 5.10 5.50
C TYR A 595 11.33 5.23 6.86
N TYR A 596 10.14 4.64 7.02
CA TYR A 596 9.40 4.71 8.28
C TYR A 596 10.19 4.11 9.46
N ASP A 597 10.83 2.95 9.29
CA ASP A 597 11.65 2.36 10.37
C ASP A 597 12.84 3.27 10.74
N ALA A 598 13.48 3.89 9.75
CA ALA A 598 14.57 4.83 9.99
C ALA A 598 14.10 6.13 10.67
N ALA A 599 12.97 6.71 10.23
CA ALA A 599 12.38 7.90 10.82
C ALA A 599 11.92 7.64 12.27
N ILE A 600 11.22 6.53 12.52
CA ILE A 600 10.81 6.11 13.88
C ILE A 600 12.05 5.94 14.77
N THR A 601 13.10 5.28 14.27
CA THR A 601 14.34 5.09 15.04
C THR A 601 14.96 6.43 15.46
N ALA A 602 15.01 7.40 14.55
CA ALA A 602 15.55 8.73 14.82
C ALA A 602 14.66 9.54 15.77
N ILE A 603 13.34 9.51 15.58
CA ILE A 603 12.35 10.12 16.48
C ILE A 603 12.52 9.58 17.90
N ARG A 604 12.58 8.25 18.07
CA ARG A 604 12.77 7.62 19.38
C ARG A 604 14.09 8.03 20.04
N ALA A 605 15.15 8.21 19.25
CA ALA A 605 16.42 8.72 19.76
C ALA A 605 16.31 10.19 20.20
N ALA A 606 15.63 11.02 19.42
CA ALA A 606 15.40 12.43 19.73
C ALA A 606 14.51 12.62 20.97
N GLU A 607 13.43 11.85 21.11
CA GLU A 607 12.58 11.86 22.30
C GLU A 607 13.39 11.51 23.55
N ARG A 608 14.22 10.47 23.50
CA ARG A 608 15.14 10.13 24.61
C ARG A 608 16.13 11.25 24.91
N ALA A 609 16.69 11.89 23.88
CA ALA A 609 17.61 13.02 24.05
C ALA A 609 16.91 14.26 24.64
N GLY A 610 15.63 14.44 24.33
CA GLY A 610 14.74 15.44 24.94
C GLY A 610 14.21 15.03 26.32
N GLN A 611 14.66 13.89 26.87
CA GLN A 611 14.20 13.32 28.15
C GLN A 611 12.68 13.06 28.19
N GLY A 612 12.13 12.79 27.02
CA GLY A 612 10.72 12.58 26.76
C GLY A 612 10.26 11.14 26.83
N PHE A 613 9.10 10.92 26.23
CA PHE A 613 8.45 9.63 26.11
C PHE A 613 8.19 9.29 24.64
N PRO A 614 8.00 8.00 24.30
CA PRO A 614 7.63 7.61 22.95
C PRO A 614 6.19 8.03 22.64
N HIS A 615 6.01 8.96 21.70
CA HIS A 615 4.73 9.31 21.12
C HIS A 615 4.28 8.28 20.07
N LEU A 616 3.03 8.34 19.63
CA LEU A 616 2.55 7.48 18.56
C LEU A 616 3.25 7.82 17.23
N ALA A 617 3.53 6.82 16.41
CA ALA A 617 4.02 6.99 15.05
C ALA A 617 2.93 6.58 14.07
N PHE A 618 2.34 7.55 13.39
CA PHE A 618 1.33 7.35 12.35
C PHE A 618 2.06 7.09 11.02
N PHE A 619 1.66 6.04 10.32
CA PHE A 619 2.26 5.68 9.04
C PHE A 619 1.19 5.38 8.00
N GLU A 620 1.41 5.86 6.78
CA GLU A 620 0.45 5.80 5.69
C GLU A 620 0.85 4.74 4.65
N PRO A 621 -0.12 4.12 3.94
CA PRO A 621 0.14 3.47 2.66
C PRO A 621 0.47 4.52 1.58
N SER A 622 0.84 4.14 0.36
CA SER A 622 1.06 5.13 -0.69
C SER A 622 -0.26 5.81 -1.12
N VAL A 623 -0.14 6.93 -1.84
CA VAL A 623 -1.26 7.70 -2.43
C VAL A 623 -2.25 6.86 -3.25
N LEU A 624 -1.86 5.66 -3.71
CA LEU A 624 -2.80 4.74 -4.38
C LEU A 624 -3.95 4.29 -3.47
N TRP A 625 -3.78 4.28 -2.14
CA TRP A 625 -4.89 3.98 -1.24
C TRP A 625 -5.99 5.04 -1.36
N SER A 626 -5.61 6.31 -1.42
CA SER A 626 -6.50 7.46 -1.63
C SER A 626 -7.18 7.42 -2.99
N GLY A 627 -6.47 6.97 -4.03
CA GLY A 627 -6.99 6.90 -5.39
C GLY A 627 -7.79 5.63 -5.73
N LEU A 628 -7.52 4.49 -5.09
CA LEU A 628 -8.03 3.15 -5.48
C LEU A 628 -8.70 2.37 -4.35
N ALA A 629 -8.68 2.88 -3.11
CA ALA A 629 -9.12 2.20 -1.88
C ALA A 629 -8.27 0.99 -1.44
N PHE A 630 -7.19 0.68 -2.14
CA PHE A 630 -6.24 -0.37 -1.76
C PHE A 630 -4.88 -0.12 -2.40
N ASP A 631 -3.81 -0.61 -1.77
CA ASP A 631 -2.46 -0.53 -2.30
C ASP A 631 -1.56 -1.63 -1.72
N VAL A 632 -0.47 -1.96 -2.40
CA VAL A 632 0.63 -2.71 -1.79
C VAL A 632 1.18 -1.86 -0.64
N THR A 633 1.00 -2.33 0.59
CA THR A 633 1.39 -1.59 1.80
C THR A 633 2.81 -1.97 2.27
N PRO A 634 3.45 -1.15 3.13
CA PRO A 634 4.72 -1.53 3.76
C PRO A 634 4.67 -2.96 4.30
N PRO A 635 5.72 -3.78 4.17
CA PRO A 635 5.63 -5.16 4.65
C PRO A 635 5.31 -5.23 6.15
N PRO A 636 4.37 -6.07 6.59
CA PRO A 636 4.18 -6.33 8.01
C PRO A 636 5.50 -6.69 8.70
N GLY A 637 5.77 -6.05 9.85
CA GLY A 637 7.04 -6.17 10.55
C GLY A 637 8.18 -5.33 9.95
N PHE A 638 7.90 -4.28 9.17
CA PHE A 638 8.92 -3.32 8.69
C PHE A 638 9.67 -2.62 9.83
N THR A 639 9.05 -2.52 11.01
CA THR A 639 9.67 -1.95 12.21
C THR A 639 9.50 -2.84 13.44
N SER A 640 10.42 -2.68 14.40
CA SER A 640 10.33 -3.27 15.73
C SER A 640 9.53 -2.43 16.72
N ASP A 641 9.23 -1.16 16.39
CA ASP A 641 8.38 -0.30 17.23
C ASP A 641 6.95 -0.85 17.28
N ARG A 642 6.28 -0.60 18.41
CA ARG A 642 4.93 -1.10 18.71
C ARG A 642 3.95 0.00 19.09
N GLN A 643 4.37 1.25 19.06
CA GLN A 643 3.53 2.44 19.22
C GLN A 643 3.17 3.01 17.83
N ILE A 644 2.83 2.12 16.89
CA ILE A 644 2.52 2.47 15.49
C ILE A 644 1.02 2.47 15.22
N VAL A 645 0.56 3.46 14.47
CA VAL A 645 -0.83 3.63 14.05
C VAL A 645 -0.89 3.63 12.54
N PHE A 646 -1.67 2.73 11.95
CA PHE A 646 -1.92 2.76 10.51
C PHE A 646 -2.90 3.90 10.20
N ALA A 647 -2.50 4.80 9.30
CA ALA A 647 -3.17 6.07 9.04
C ALA A 647 -3.62 6.25 7.56
N PRO A 648 -4.43 5.35 6.98
CA PRO A 648 -4.84 5.47 5.59
C PRO A 648 -5.85 6.60 5.35
N HIS A 649 -5.98 7.03 4.09
CA HIS A 649 -6.93 8.06 3.64
C HIS A 649 -8.06 7.45 2.78
N PRO A 650 -9.17 7.01 3.41
CA PRO A 650 -10.29 6.40 2.68
C PRO A 650 -11.18 7.44 1.98
N TYR A 651 -10.91 7.71 0.71
CA TYR A 651 -11.74 8.59 -0.14
C TYR A 651 -12.80 7.86 -1.01
N SER A 652 -13.12 6.61 -0.69
CA SER A 652 -14.19 5.83 -1.35
C SER A 652 -15.52 6.59 -1.43
N GLU A 653 -16.16 6.57 -2.60
CA GLU A 653 -17.41 7.32 -2.90
C GLU A 653 -17.27 8.86 -2.82
N SER A 654 -16.02 9.35 -2.81
CA SER A 654 -15.67 10.78 -2.85
C SER A 654 -14.82 11.07 -4.09
N ILE A 655 -13.48 11.03 -3.98
CA ILE A 655 -12.55 11.49 -5.02
C ILE A 655 -11.66 10.36 -5.59
N THR A 656 -11.96 9.10 -5.27
CA THR A 656 -11.23 7.97 -5.85
C THR A 656 -11.37 7.93 -7.38
N MET A 657 -10.36 7.39 -8.06
CA MET A 657 -10.27 7.39 -9.53
C MET A 657 -11.47 6.69 -10.19
N ASP A 658 -12.02 5.65 -9.58
CA ASP A 658 -13.20 4.93 -10.06
C ASP A 658 -14.46 5.80 -10.12
N GLN A 659 -14.59 6.78 -9.21
CA GLN A 659 -15.72 7.71 -9.22
C GLN A 659 -15.73 8.59 -10.48
N SER A 660 -14.55 8.92 -11.02
CA SER A 660 -14.42 9.63 -12.30
C SER A 660 -14.97 8.83 -13.49
N PHE A 661 -15.12 7.51 -13.34
CA PHE A 661 -15.72 6.61 -14.34
C PHE A 661 -17.16 6.20 -13.99
N GLY A 662 -17.77 6.78 -12.94
CA GLY A 662 -19.10 6.39 -12.47
C GLY A 662 -19.14 4.98 -11.86
N LEU A 663 -18.01 4.49 -11.35
CA LEU A 663 -17.87 3.19 -10.70
C LEU A 663 -17.59 3.37 -9.21
N THR A 664 -18.02 2.39 -8.40
CA THR A 664 -17.65 2.28 -6.98
C THR A 664 -16.96 0.94 -6.77
N ILE A 665 -15.62 0.91 -6.73
CA ILE A 665 -14.82 -0.29 -6.49
C ILE A 665 -14.95 -0.74 -5.04
N ALA A 666 -14.83 0.19 -4.09
CA ALA A 666 -15.01 -0.07 -2.68
C ALA A 666 -15.98 0.95 -2.10
N SER A 667 -17.03 0.47 -1.44
CA SER A 667 -17.90 1.31 -0.62
C SER A 667 -17.14 1.88 0.59
N ILE A 668 -17.69 2.92 1.21
CA ILE A 668 -17.15 3.52 2.44
C ILE A 668 -16.88 2.45 3.50
N GLU A 669 -17.89 1.63 3.80
CA GLU A 669 -17.82 0.63 4.86
C GLU A 669 -16.80 -0.48 4.53
N ARG A 670 -16.70 -0.84 3.25
CA ARG A 670 -15.68 -1.78 2.76
C ARG A 670 -14.28 -1.22 2.97
N ASN A 671 -14.01 0.02 2.58
CA ASN A 671 -12.68 0.62 2.71
C ASN A 671 -12.22 0.69 4.18
N LEU A 672 -13.08 1.10 5.10
CA LEU A 672 -12.74 1.12 6.53
C LEU A 672 -12.49 -0.29 7.09
N THR A 673 -13.27 -1.28 6.64
CA THR A 673 -13.04 -2.70 7.02
C THR A 673 -11.70 -3.21 6.48
N VAL A 674 -11.36 -2.87 5.24
CA VAL A 674 -10.08 -3.21 4.59
C VAL A 674 -8.91 -2.54 5.32
N SER A 675 -9.08 -1.28 5.73
CA SER A 675 -8.11 -0.52 6.54
C SER A 675 -7.87 -1.17 7.89
N SER A 676 -8.93 -1.61 8.59
CA SER A 676 -8.83 -2.38 9.84
C SER A 676 -8.05 -3.68 9.67
N ARG A 677 -8.30 -4.42 8.58
CA ARG A 677 -7.55 -5.65 8.28
C ARG A 677 -6.08 -5.39 7.99
N ALA A 678 -5.77 -4.27 7.31
CA ALA A 678 -4.39 -3.87 7.08
C ALA A 678 -3.70 -3.52 8.39
N ALA A 679 -4.31 -2.69 9.25
CA ALA A 679 -3.81 -2.36 10.58
C ALA A 679 -3.52 -3.62 11.43
N ALA A 680 -4.42 -4.60 11.40
CA ALA A 680 -4.26 -5.87 12.12
C ALA A 680 -3.00 -6.63 11.69
N SER A 681 -2.61 -6.57 10.41
CA SER A 681 -1.41 -7.25 9.91
C SER A 681 -0.12 -6.71 10.55
N TYR A 682 -0.12 -5.44 10.98
CA TYR A 682 1.00 -4.79 11.64
C TYR A 682 1.00 -4.92 13.16
N GLY A 683 -0.10 -5.41 13.77
CA GLY A 683 -0.32 -5.23 15.20
C GLY A 683 -0.38 -3.74 15.58
N ALA A 684 -0.94 -2.92 14.68
CA ALA A 684 -1.06 -1.47 14.83
C ALA A 684 -2.50 -1.07 15.20
N ALA A 685 -2.65 0.09 15.84
CA ALA A 685 -3.95 0.73 15.93
C ALA A 685 -4.35 1.33 14.56
N LEU A 686 -5.62 1.74 14.43
CA LEU A 686 -6.15 2.37 13.23
C LEU A 686 -6.71 3.76 13.53
N TRP A 687 -6.36 4.73 12.69
CA TRP A 687 -6.90 6.09 12.73
C TRP A 687 -6.95 6.63 11.30
N MET A 688 -7.99 7.37 10.91
CA MET A 688 -8.11 7.85 9.52
C MET A 688 -7.45 9.22 9.36
N GLY A 689 -6.30 9.28 8.68
CA GLY A 689 -5.52 10.52 8.50
C GLY A 689 -6.30 11.61 7.78
N GLU A 690 -7.01 11.21 6.74
CA GLU A 690 -7.89 12.08 5.97
C GLU A 690 -9.11 11.34 5.46
N TRP A 691 -10.20 12.08 5.34
CA TRP A 691 -11.42 11.69 4.66
C TRP A 691 -12.30 12.93 4.49
N GLY A 692 -13.13 12.95 3.46
CA GLY A 692 -14.02 14.08 3.22
C GLY A 692 -14.77 14.02 1.92
N TRP A 693 -15.70 14.95 1.76
CA TRP A 693 -16.47 15.18 0.53
C TRP A 693 -16.38 16.63 0.12
N PHE A 694 -16.42 16.85 -1.19
CA PHE A 694 -16.15 18.15 -1.82
C PHE A 694 -17.28 18.60 -2.76
N GLY A 695 -18.38 17.82 -2.80
CA GLY A 695 -19.58 18.13 -3.55
C GLY A 695 -20.61 18.90 -2.72
N ASP A 696 -21.89 18.73 -3.08
CA ASP A 696 -23.01 19.39 -2.40
C ASP A 696 -23.24 18.80 -0.99
N PRO A 697 -23.10 19.59 0.09
CA PRO A 697 -23.32 19.11 1.45
C PRO A 697 -24.72 18.55 1.71
N ALA A 698 -25.75 18.98 0.97
CA ALA A 698 -27.10 18.44 1.10
C ALA A 698 -27.19 16.98 0.63
N THR A 699 -26.34 16.59 -0.33
CA THR A 699 -26.26 15.23 -0.87
C THR A 699 -25.20 14.41 -0.13
N ASP A 700 -24.00 14.97 0.01
CA ASP A 700 -22.85 14.25 0.58
C ASP A 700 -22.93 14.10 2.11
N GLY A 701 -23.77 14.88 2.81
CA GLY A 701 -23.97 14.74 4.26
C GLY A 701 -24.45 13.35 4.71
N ALA A 702 -25.18 12.63 3.84
CA ALA A 702 -25.55 11.23 4.07
C ALA A 702 -24.32 10.30 4.06
N LYS A 703 -23.33 10.58 3.21
CA LYS A 703 -22.08 9.81 3.14
C LYS A 703 -21.17 10.11 4.34
N VAL A 704 -21.09 11.37 4.77
CA VAL A 704 -20.40 11.76 6.02
C VAL A 704 -21.02 11.03 7.22
N THR A 705 -22.35 10.91 7.26
CA THR A 705 -23.07 10.14 8.30
C THR A 705 -22.71 8.65 8.26
N ARG A 706 -22.69 8.02 7.08
CA ARG A 706 -22.27 6.61 6.90
C ARG A 706 -20.83 6.37 7.33
N PHE A 707 -19.91 7.26 6.96
CA PHE A 707 -18.52 7.21 7.39
C PHE A 707 -18.41 7.29 8.91
N GLY A 708 -19.12 8.25 9.52
CA GLY A 708 -19.16 8.40 10.97
C GLY A 708 -19.68 7.16 11.70
N ALA A 709 -20.74 6.53 11.17
CA ALA A 709 -21.26 5.28 11.70
C ALA A 709 -20.27 4.12 11.55
N ALA A 710 -19.51 4.07 10.45
CA ALA A 710 -18.46 3.07 10.26
C ALA A 710 -17.28 3.27 11.22
N GLN A 711 -16.90 4.51 11.54
CA GLN A 711 -15.95 4.81 12.61
C GLN A 711 -16.47 4.37 13.98
N ASP A 712 -17.75 4.62 14.27
CA ASP A 712 -18.38 4.21 15.54
C ASP A 712 -18.32 2.69 15.72
N ARG A 713 -18.68 1.91 14.68
CA ARG A 713 -18.62 0.44 14.71
C ARG A 713 -17.22 -0.12 14.96
N LEU A 714 -16.20 0.55 14.43
CA LEU A 714 -14.80 0.14 14.61
C LEU A 714 -14.16 0.70 15.89
N GLY A 715 -14.83 1.61 16.59
CA GLY A 715 -14.28 2.28 17.78
C GLY A 715 -13.08 3.18 17.46
N ILE A 716 -13.01 3.72 16.25
CA ILE A 716 -11.88 4.53 15.76
C ILE A 716 -12.27 5.99 15.53
N GLY A 717 -11.25 6.81 15.31
CA GLY A 717 -11.36 8.21 14.97
C GLY A 717 -10.72 8.55 13.62
N GLY A 718 -10.50 9.84 13.39
CA GLY A 718 -9.87 10.37 12.19
C GLY A 718 -9.95 11.89 12.11
N ALA A 719 -9.30 12.46 11.11
CA ALA A 719 -9.34 13.88 10.81
C ALA A 719 -10.05 14.14 9.47
N PHE A 720 -11.12 14.94 9.49
CA PHE A 720 -11.83 15.35 8.28
C PHE A 720 -10.99 16.38 7.50
N TRP A 721 -10.83 16.20 6.20
CA TRP A 721 -10.19 17.16 5.32
C TRP A 721 -11.24 18.16 4.79
N VAL A 722 -11.22 19.45 5.15
CA VAL A 722 -10.24 20.21 5.96
C VAL A 722 -10.93 21.30 6.78
N TRP A 723 -10.30 21.83 7.84
CA TRP A 723 -10.85 22.89 8.68
C TRP A 723 -11.21 24.16 7.90
N LYS A 724 -10.22 24.77 7.24
CA LYS A 724 -10.33 25.93 6.34
C LYS A 724 -9.39 25.72 5.16
N GLN A 725 -9.64 26.43 4.06
CA GLN A 725 -8.76 26.42 2.89
C GLN A 725 -8.71 27.81 2.27
N GLY A 726 -7.51 28.28 1.92
CA GLY A 726 -7.32 29.58 1.30
C GLY A 726 -7.66 29.57 -0.19
N CYS A 727 -8.13 30.69 -0.71
CA CYS A 727 -8.51 30.82 -2.12
C CYS A 727 -7.33 30.69 -3.10
N GLY A 728 -6.10 30.95 -2.64
CA GLY A 728 -4.88 30.80 -3.42
C GLY A 728 -4.34 29.37 -3.44
N SER A 729 -4.93 28.43 -2.68
CA SER A 729 -4.39 27.07 -2.55
C SER A 729 -4.38 26.36 -3.91
N PRO A 730 -3.41 25.48 -4.18
CA PRO A 730 -3.31 24.78 -5.46
C PRO A 730 -4.47 23.80 -5.69
N GLU A 731 -5.13 23.33 -4.62
CA GLU A 731 -6.36 22.53 -4.66
C GLU A 731 -7.59 23.37 -5.02
N THR A 732 -7.53 24.70 -4.81
CA THR A 732 -8.58 25.63 -5.20
C THR A 732 -8.45 25.95 -6.70
N GLY A 733 -9.53 25.78 -7.46
CA GLY A 733 -9.59 26.18 -8.88
C GLY A 733 -9.28 27.68 -9.06
N ALA A 734 -8.59 28.06 -10.14
CA ALA A 734 -8.24 29.47 -10.38
C ALA A 734 -9.47 30.39 -10.52
N ASP A 735 -10.60 29.81 -10.93
CA ASP A 735 -11.90 30.44 -11.13
C ASP A 735 -12.90 30.13 -10.02
N ALA A 736 -12.45 29.48 -8.94
CA ALA A 736 -13.32 29.13 -7.82
C ALA A 736 -13.84 30.38 -7.12
N LYS A 737 -15.16 30.43 -6.89
CA LYS A 737 -15.81 31.50 -6.13
C LYS A 737 -15.75 31.27 -4.62
N THR A 738 -15.53 30.03 -4.22
CA THR A 738 -15.42 29.63 -2.83
C THR A 738 -14.30 28.60 -2.65
N SER A 739 -13.66 28.59 -1.50
CA SER A 739 -12.68 27.57 -1.09
C SER A 739 -13.08 26.93 0.24
N GLY A 740 -12.64 25.69 0.47
CA GLY A 740 -12.94 24.91 1.68
C GLY A 740 -14.30 24.23 1.66
N ASN A 741 -14.42 23.11 2.40
CA ASN A 741 -15.64 22.32 2.49
C ASN A 741 -16.29 22.35 3.89
N LEU A 742 -15.51 22.52 4.98
CA LEU A 742 -16.04 22.73 6.32
C LEU A 742 -16.25 24.21 6.60
N ILE A 743 -15.22 24.96 6.98
CA ILE A 743 -15.30 26.42 7.00
C ILE A 743 -14.91 26.93 5.63
N GLY A 744 -15.90 27.43 4.90
CA GLY A 744 -15.68 27.97 3.57
C GLY A 744 -15.12 29.39 3.61
N LEU A 745 -14.61 29.83 2.48
CA LEU A 745 -14.18 31.20 2.22
C LEU A 745 -14.80 31.66 0.90
N ASP A 746 -15.42 32.82 0.88
CA ASP A 746 -15.82 33.50 -0.35
C ASP A 746 -14.59 34.18 -0.96
N CYS A 747 -14.16 33.72 -2.13
CA CYS A 747 -12.94 34.20 -2.79
C CYS A 747 -13.10 35.58 -3.44
N VAL A 748 -14.32 36.09 -3.54
CA VAL A 748 -14.61 37.43 -4.05
C VAL A 748 -14.57 38.45 -2.91
N THR A 749 -15.15 38.10 -1.76
CA THR A 749 -15.32 39.04 -0.63
C THR A 749 -14.29 38.84 0.49
N GLY A 750 -13.61 37.69 0.55
CA GLY A 750 -12.76 37.27 1.66
C GLY A 750 -13.54 36.89 2.92
N ALA A 751 -14.88 36.79 2.85
CA ALA A 751 -15.72 36.47 4.00
C ALA A 751 -15.72 34.97 4.30
N SER A 752 -15.62 34.62 5.59
CA SER A 752 -15.78 33.24 6.03
C SER A 752 -17.24 32.79 5.89
N ILE A 753 -17.42 31.57 5.38
CA ILE A 753 -18.69 30.88 5.22
C ILE A 753 -18.79 29.85 6.35
N ALA A 754 -19.89 29.91 7.11
CA ALA A 754 -20.12 29.01 8.22
C ALA A 754 -20.21 27.53 7.77
N PRO A 755 -19.85 26.58 8.66
CA PRO A 755 -19.98 25.15 8.38
C PRO A 755 -21.36 24.73 7.87
N PRO A 756 -21.45 24.08 6.69
CA PRO A 756 -22.74 23.65 6.17
C PRO A 756 -23.32 22.54 7.04
N THR A 757 -24.61 22.63 7.37
CA THR A 757 -25.30 21.67 8.26
C THR A 757 -25.13 20.21 7.82
N GLY A 758 -25.09 19.95 6.51
CA GLY A 758 -24.88 18.61 5.94
C GLY A 758 -23.58 17.95 6.37
N PHE A 759 -22.51 18.73 6.63
CA PHE A 759 -21.24 18.22 7.13
C PHE A 759 -21.07 18.46 8.63
N ALA A 760 -21.40 19.67 9.11
CA ALA A 760 -21.21 20.06 10.50
C ALA A 760 -21.94 19.12 11.47
N LYS A 761 -23.20 18.75 11.17
CA LYS A 761 -24.03 17.91 12.05
C LYS A 761 -23.47 16.48 12.24
N PRO A 762 -23.14 15.71 11.19
CA PRO A 762 -22.52 14.39 11.38
C PRO A 762 -21.09 14.44 11.93
N LEU A 763 -20.32 15.50 11.65
CA LEU A 763 -18.98 15.68 12.21
C LEU A 763 -19.01 15.99 13.72
N SER A 764 -19.99 16.79 14.18
CA SER A 764 -20.12 17.17 15.59
C SER A 764 -20.84 16.13 16.46
N ARG A 765 -21.16 14.93 15.93
CA ARG A 765 -21.99 13.92 16.62
C ARG A 765 -21.46 13.55 18.00
N ALA A 766 -22.35 13.11 18.90
CA ALA A 766 -21.97 12.66 20.24
C ALA A 766 -21.00 11.46 20.17
N TYR A 767 -20.02 11.40 21.06
CA TYR A 767 -19.08 10.27 21.16
C TYR A 767 -18.32 10.28 22.49
N PRO A 768 -17.83 9.12 22.97
CA PRO A 768 -16.89 9.08 24.09
C PRO A 768 -15.50 9.54 23.63
N ARG A 769 -15.00 10.61 24.24
CA ARG A 769 -13.65 11.14 24.00
C ARG A 769 -12.60 10.23 24.65
N ALA A 770 -12.84 9.82 25.91
CA ALA A 770 -12.04 8.87 26.66
C ALA A 770 -12.91 8.05 27.62
N PHE A 771 -12.61 6.77 27.81
CA PHE A 771 -13.41 5.89 28.66
C PHE A 771 -12.61 4.66 29.14
N PRO A 772 -12.88 4.12 30.35
CA PRO A 772 -12.21 2.92 30.83
C PRO A 772 -12.70 1.67 30.09
N GLY A 773 -11.78 0.72 29.85
CA GLY A 773 -12.12 -0.58 29.28
C GLY A 773 -12.11 -0.62 27.75
N ARG A 774 -12.76 -1.65 27.20
CA ARG A 774 -12.87 -1.94 25.77
C ARG A 774 -14.28 -1.69 25.27
N LEU A 775 -14.37 -1.14 24.07
CA LEU A 775 -15.64 -0.84 23.43
C LEU A 775 -16.38 -2.13 23.04
N ASP A 776 -17.60 -2.30 23.55
CA ASP A 776 -18.50 -3.39 23.14
C ASP A 776 -19.46 -2.91 22.04
N ASN A 777 -19.98 -1.69 22.20
CA ASN A 777 -20.88 -1.07 21.22
C ASN A 777 -20.81 0.46 21.29
N LEU A 778 -20.79 1.10 20.12
CA LEU A 778 -20.93 2.55 19.96
C LEU A 778 -21.85 2.83 18.78
N ALA A 779 -22.91 3.60 19.05
CA ALA A 779 -23.77 4.12 18.01
C ALA A 779 -24.19 5.55 18.36
N ALA A 780 -23.81 6.51 17.53
CA ALA A 780 -24.31 7.88 17.62
C ALA A 780 -25.37 8.14 16.53
N THR A 781 -26.38 8.92 16.87
CA THR A 781 -27.43 9.35 15.95
C THR A 781 -27.33 10.85 15.73
N PRO A 782 -26.65 11.33 14.66
CA PRO A 782 -26.49 12.76 14.43
C PRO A 782 -27.82 13.51 14.34
N ALA A 783 -28.87 12.85 13.83
CA ALA A 783 -30.19 13.43 13.59
C ALA A 783 -30.82 14.05 14.85
N ASP A 784 -30.77 13.36 15.98
CA ASP A 784 -31.36 13.75 17.27
C ASP A 784 -30.30 14.00 18.37
N GLY A 785 -29.02 13.81 18.08
CA GLY A 785 -27.91 14.00 19.02
C GLY A 785 -27.78 12.87 20.05
N GLY A 786 -28.39 11.71 19.79
CA GLY A 786 -28.34 10.54 20.65
C GLY A 786 -27.02 9.77 20.59
N LEU A 787 -26.78 8.97 21.63
CA LEU A 787 -25.63 8.09 21.77
C LEU A 787 -26.02 6.86 22.58
N THR A 788 -25.58 5.68 22.14
CA THR A 788 -25.52 4.48 22.97
C THR A 788 -24.08 3.98 23.01
N LEU A 789 -23.52 3.89 24.21
CA LEU A 789 -22.20 3.37 24.49
C LEU A 789 -22.32 2.20 25.46
N SER A 790 -21.69 1.08 25.13
CA SER A 790 -21.42 -0.02 26.07
C SER A 790 -19.95 -0.39 26.00
N ALA A 791 -19.34 -0.63 27.16
CA ALA A 791 -17.95 -1.00 27.26
C ALA A 791 -17.70 -1.85 28.52
N THR A 792 -16.63 -2.63 28.47
CA THR A 792 -16.25 -3.56 29.53
C THR A 792 -14.85 -3.25 30.04
N VAL A 793 -14.75 -2.95 31.33
CA VAL A 793 -13.49 -2.75 32.03
C VAL A 793 -12.89 -4.10 32.40
N GLY A 794 -11.66 -4.35 31.94
CA GLY A 794 -10.91 -5.56 32.29
C GLY A 794 -10.48 -5.60 33.77
N PRO A 795 -9.81 -6.66 34.21
CA PRO A 795 -9.38 -6.83 35.61
C PRO A 795 -8.26 -5.88 36.04
N GLU A 796 -7.71 -5.10 35.10
CA GLU A 796 -6.60 -4.21 35.35
C GLU A 796 -7.03 -2.93 36.06
N ALA A 797 -6.14 -2.40 36.92
CA ALA A 797 -6.35 -1.12 37.54
C ALA A 797 -6.25 -0.01 36.48
N VAL A 798 -7.39 0.58 36.12
CA VAL A 798 -7.48 1.69 35.17
C VAL A 798 -8.23 2.86 35.80
N ASN A 799 -7.99 4.07 35.30
CA ASN A 799 -8.78 5.24 35.69
C ASN A 799 -10.23 5.08 35.23
N CYS A 800 -11.17 5.07 36.17
CA CYS A 800 -12.60 4.86 35.90
C CYS A 800 -13.28 6.03 35.17
N GLN A 801 -12.62 7.18 35.02
CA GLN A 801 -13.26 8.38 34.48
C GLN A 801 -13.63 8.22 33.00
N LEU A 802 -14.93 8.26 32.71
CA LEU A 802 -15.47 8.42 31.37
C LEU A 802 -15.65 9.91 31.03
N ASP A 803 -15.56 10.21 29.74
CA ASP A 803 -15.73 11.54 29.18
C ASP A 803 -16.42 11.47 27.81
N ILE A 804 -17.64 12.00 27.73
CA ILE A 804 -18.49 11.96 26.53
C ILE A 804 -18.84 13.37 26.08
N TRP A 805 -18.66 13.64 24.79
CA TRP A 805 -19.17 14.83 24.12
C TRP A 805 -20.61 14.63 23.65
N VAL A 806 -21.46 15.66 23.82
CA VAL A 806 -22.81 15.73 23.24
C VAL A 806 -23.04 17.11 22.63
N PRO A 807 -23.30 17.24 21.31
CA PRO A 807 -23.40 18.54 20.64
C PRO A 807 -24.74 19.22 20.88
N GLY A 808 -24.82 20.54 21.03
CA GLY A 808 -26.04 21.37 21.05
C GLY A 808 -26.52 21.84 22.43
N ASP A 809 -27.60 22.62 22.46
CA ASP A 809 -28.00 23.38 23.65
C ASP A 809 -28.91 22.65 24.64
N ALA A 810 -29.77 21.76 24.15
CA ALA A 810 -30.65 21.00 25.01
C ALA A 810 -29.86 20.11 25.98
N THR A 811 -30.23 20.18 27.27
CA THR A 811 -29.68 19.34 28.34
C THR A 811 -29.89 17.86 28.00
N PRO A 812 -28.83 17.04 27.99
CA PRO A 812 -28.94 15.62 27.65
C PRO A 812 -29.71 14.86 28.73
N LYS A 813 -30.63 13.99 28.32
CA LYS A 813 -31.28 12.99 29.19
C LYS A 813 -30.44 11.73 29.19
N LEU A 814 -30.03 11.29 30.39
CA LEU A 814 -29.10 10.18 30.56
C LEU A 814 -29.80 8.96 31.13
N THR A 815 -29.45 7.79 30.63
CA THR A 815 -29.75 6.50 31.25
C THR A 815 -28.45 5.74 31.32
N THR A 816 -28.04 5.35 32.54
CA THR A 816 -26.75 4.70 32.76
C THR A 816 -26.87 3.50 33.66
N GLU A 817 -26.05 2.49 33.37
CA GLU A 817 -25.86 1.29 34.18
C GLU A 817 -24.35 1.08 34.36
N GLY A 818 -23.89 0.74 35.56
CA GLY A 818 -22.47 0.54 35.84
C GLY A 818 -21.62 1.83 35.92
N VAL A 819 -22.25 3.01 36.04
CA VAL A 819 -21.60 4.32 36.13
C VAL A 819 -22.02 5.05 37.41
N ALA A 820 -21.05 5.42 38.23
CA ALA A 820 -21.21 6.25 39.41
C ALA A 820 -20.87 7.74 39.13
N ASP A 821 -21.36 8.63 39.99
CA ASP A 821 -21.02 10.06 40.00
C ASP A 821 -21.17 10.79 38.66
N ILE A 822 -22.19 10.43 37.88
CA ILE A 822 -22.40 11.03 36.58
C ILE A 822 -22.75 12.52 36.68
N ARG A 823 -22.11 13.34 35.86
CA ARG A 823 -22.28 14.79 35.79
C ARG A 823 -22.36 15.24 34.34
N SER A 824 -23.24 16.20 34.07
CA SER A 824 -23.35 16.88 32.79
C SER A 824 -22.93 18.33 32.97
N ALA A 825 -21.86 18.76 32.29
CA ALA A 825 -21.39 20.13 32.28
C ALA A 825 -21.70 20.79 30.93
N LYS A 826 -22.39 21.93 30.95
CA LYS A 826 -22.58 22.74 29.73
C LYS A 826 -21.24 23.34 29.34
N VAL A 827 -20.89 23.22 28.07
CA VAL A 827 -19.72 23.85 27.46
C VAL A 827 -20.14 24.58 26.20
N PHE A 828 -19.24 25.35 25.61
CA PHE A 828 -19.53 26.00 24.32
C PHE A 828 -19.81 24.94 23.25
N GLY A 829 -20.88 25.14 22.47
CA GLY A 829 -21.33 24.21 21.43
C GLY A 829 -22.02 22.92 21.90
N GLY A 830 -21.96 22.56 23.19
CA GLY A 830 -22.50 21.26 23.63
C GLY A 830 -22.41 20.99 25.13
N TRP A 831 -22.23 19.72 25.48
CA TRP A 831 -22.15 19.22 26.86
C TRP A 831 -21.01 18.20 26.99
N ARG A 832 -20.39 18.16 28.17
CA ARG A 832 -19.46 17.12 28.59
C ARG A 832 -20.09 16.29 29.68
N ILE A 833 -20.17 14.98 29.47
CA ILE A 833 -20.68 14.03 30.45
C ILE A 833 -19.51 13.27 31.04
N THR A 834 -19.34 13.32 32.35
CA THR A 834 -18.27 12.63 33.07
C THR A 834 -18.84 11.75 34.17
N GLY A 835 -18.15 10.68 34.52
CA GLY A 835 -18.55 9.76 35.59
C GLY A 835 -17.49 8.69 35.80
N CYS A 836 -17.67 7.84 36.81
CA CYS A 836 -16.74 6.75 37.14
C CYS A 836 -17.39 5.41 36.76
N ALA A 837 -16.84 4.70 35.78
CA ALA A 837 -17.39 3.46 35.25
C ALA A 837 -16.57 2.23 35.70
N HIS A 838 -17.27 1.14 36.03
CA HIS A 838 -16.67 -0.12 36.49
C HIS A 838 -17.37 -1.32 35.87
N GLY A 839 -16.61 -2.41 35.67
CA GLY A 839 -17.14 -3.64 35.07
C GLY A 839 -17.69 -3.39 33.67
N THR A 840 -18.79 -4.06 33.32
CA THR A 840 -19.56 -3.75 32.12
C THR A 840 -20.53 -2.62 32.43
N TYR A 841 -20.54 -1.58 31.60
CA TYR A 841 -21.40 -0.41 31.80
C TYR A 841 -22.01 0.04 30.48
N THR A 842 -23.11 0.77 30.59
CA THR A 842 -23.82 1.36 29.44
C THR A 842 -24.19 2.81 29.74
N VAL A 843 -24.02 3.68 28.75
CA VAL A 843 -24.47 5.07 28.76
C VAL A 843 -25.33 5.31 27.53
N THR A 844 -26.60 5.67 27.76
CA THR A 844 -27.52 6.13 26.72
C THR A 844 -27.82 7.61 26.90
N VAL A 845 -27.60 8.39 25.85
CA VAL A 845 -27.94 9.81 25.77
C VAL A 845 -29.15 9.97 24.84
N ARG A 846 -30.18 10.66 25.33
CA ARG A 846 -31.36 11.08 24.53
C ARG A 846 -31.55 12.59 24.64
N ARG A 847 -32.24 13.16 23.66
CA ARG A 847 -32.71 14.55 23.69
C ARG A 847 -34.21 14.62 23.88
#